data_AF-A0A6J8A909-F1
#
_entry.id   AF-A0A6J8A909-F1
#
_cell.length_a   1.000
_cell.length_b   1.000
_cell.length_c   1.000
_cell.angle_alpha   90.00
_cell.angle_beta   90.00
_cell.angle_gamma   90.00
#
_symmetry.space_group_name_H-M   'P 1'
#
loop_
_entity.id
_entity.type
_entity.pdbx_description
1 polymer ?
#
loop_
_entity_poly.entity_id
_entity_poly.type
_entity_poly.pdbx_seq_one_letter_code
_entity_poly.pdbx_strand_id
1 'polypeptide(L)'
;MIQSSNGKSQRQLADEFNVCKSQVHNIMKRKDEILETFEYSTPSNRKRRFIRTENEEINILTLQYYLKMKEMEINVTGSMLQRKAREVAQQLGRTEFKASNGWLESFRKRHKIGSCYSGNNSPHGSERLPSFPSFANIIKRHGNAEESPSSTQQGNEASPETEQPPVHVNESTEQQPQHQAHHQHIHMNGFSPHTVAFAYRIETDSFGQIEVPSSKYYGANTARSVLNFDIGGPSERMPIPVIRALGILKRCSAEVNQEYGLDPSIANLVIQAADEVIEGKLDEHFPLVVWQTGSGTQSNMNVNEVISNRAIEIAGGQMGSKKPVHPNDHVNMSQSSNDAFPTAMHIAVCLEVHTRLLPSLQVLKNTLLAKSEEFKDIVKIGRTHCQDATPLTLGQEFSAYVVQIEYGIQRVSNTLPRLYELAAGGTAVGTGLNTRIGFAEKVASKIAEYTKIPFRTSSNKFESLAAHDALVEAHGALNVIAVSLMKIANDVRLLSSGPRCGIGEISIPENEPGSSIMPGKVNPTQCEAVTMVAAQVMGNNTAISVGGSGGHFELNCYKPMMVRNVLQSVRLLGDSCVSFAKNCVVGIRPNTERINQLLNESLMLVTALNPHIGYDNACKIAKLAHQDGSTLKAAALKLELLTPEQFDQWVQPTDMLGPK
;
A
#
# COMPACT_ATOMS: atom_id res chain seq x y z
N MET A 1 30.74 -12.61 29.83
CA MET A 1 30.47 -12.34 31.26
C MET A 1 30.90 -13.51 32.16
N ILE A 2 30.20 -14.65 32.26
CA ILE A 2 30.60 -15.74 33.20
C ILE A 2 32.02 -16.25 32.92
N GLN A 3 32.33 -16.61 31.68
CA GLN A 3 33.69 -16.99 31.25
C GLN A 3 34.73 -15.87 31.46
N SER A 4 34.29 -14.62 31.49
CA SER A 4 35.11 -13.41 31.67
C SER A 4 35.33 -13.04 33.15
N SER A 5 34.74 -13.79 34.09
CA SER A 5 34.64 -13.39 35.50
C SER A 5 35.85 -13.75 36.37
N ASN A 6 36.73 -14.65 35.92
CA ASN A 6 37.92 -15.03 36.67
C ASN A 6 38.82 -13.82 36.94
N GLY A 7 39.10 -13.57 38.23
CA GLY A 7 39.92 -12.45 38.70
C GLY A 7 39.26 -11.07 38.64
N LYS A 8 38.02 -10.93 38.14
CA LYS A 8 37.32 -9.63 38.04
C LYS A 8 36.27 -9.47 39.14
N SER A 9 36.23 -8.31 39.77
CA SER A 9 35.17 -7.94 40.71
C SER A 9 33.83 -7.73 39.98
N GLN A 10 32.72 -7.86 40.73
CA GLN A 10 31.38 -7.57 40.20
C GLN A 10 31.21 -6.12 39.71
N ARG A 11 32.07 -5.18 40.13
CA ARG A 11 32.08 -3.81 39.61
C ARG A 11 32.76 -3.75 38.24
N GLN A 12 33.95 -4.33 38.09
CA GLN A 12 34.63 -4.40 36.80
C GLN A 12 33.79 -5.11 35.73
N LEU A 13 33.06 -6.17 36.09
CA LEU A 13 32.12 -6.84 35.19
C LEU A 13 30.86 -6.02 34.88
N ALA A 14 30.41 -5.15 35.80
CA ALA A 14 29.30 -4.24 35.55
C ALA A 14 29.70 -3.16 34.54
N ASP A 15 30.89 -2.58 34.74
CA ASP A 15 31.45 -1.53 33.89
C ASP A 15 31.82 -2.07 32.49
N GLU A 16 32.44 -3.25 32.41
CA GLU A 16 32.85 -3.91 31.14
C GLU A 16 31.68 -4.29 30.23
N PHE A 17 30.57 -4.75 30.82
CA PHE A 17 29.39 -5.20 30.06
C PHE A 17 28.24 -4.17 30.05
N ASN A 18 28.46 -2.96 30.58
CA ASN A 18 27.48 -1.88 30.69
C ASN A 18 26.13 -2.32 31.29
N VAL A 19 26.19 -3.02 32.43
CA VAL A 19 25.02 -3.55 33.17
C VAL A 19 25.10 -3.15 34.64
N CYS A 20 23.96 -3.14 35.35
CA CYS A 20 23.97 -2.77 36.76
C CYS A 20 24.51 -3.91 37.64
N LYS A 21 25.10 -3.55 38.79
CA LYS A 21 25.78 -4.49 39.69
C LYS A 21 24.86 -5.61 40.21
N SER A 22 23.54 -5.37 40.31
CA SER A 22 22.55 -6.39 40.68
C SER A 22 22.25 -7.39 39.55
N GLN A 23 22.36 -6.99 38.28
CA GLN A 23 22.31 -7.92 37.15
C GLN A 23 23.53 -8.85 37.17
N VAL A 24 24.74 -8.30 37.38
CA VAL A 24 25.96 -9.11 37.54
C VAL A 24 25.84 -10.08 38.71
N HIS A 25 25.36 -9.63 39.88
CA HIS A 25 25.12 -10.49 41.04
C HIS A 25 24.17 -11.65 40.71
N ASN A 26 23.03 -11.37 40.07
CA ASN A 26 22.03 -12.38 39.73
C ASN A 26 22.55 -13.41 38.69
N ILE A 27 23.35 -12.96 37.72
CA ILE A 27 24.00 -13.84 36.73
C ILE A 27 25.05 -14.72 37.40
N MET A 28 25.91 -14.14 38.24
CA MET A 28 26.96 -14.89 38.95
C MET A 28 26.38 -15.88 39.98
N LYS A 29 25.25 -15.56 40.61
CA LYS A 29 24.52 -16.46 41.53
C LYS A 29 23.93 -17.69 40.83
N ARG A 30 23.62 -17.59 39.53
CA ARG A 30 23.05 -18.67 38.69
C ARG A 30 24.07 -19.20 37.67
N LYS A 31 25.37 -18.97 37.89
CA LYS A 31 26.41 -19.23 36.89
C LYS A 31 26.40 -20.69 36.40
N ASP A 32 26.23 -21.65 37.31
CA ASP A 32 26.36 -23.07 37.02
C ASP A 32 25.12 -23.58 36.27
N GLU A 33 23.91 -23.18 36.71
CA GLU A 33 22.63 -23.41 36.00
C GLU A 33 22.65 -22.85 34.56
N ILE A 34 23.24 -21.67 34.36
CA ILE A 34 23.34 -21.02 33.05
C ILE A 34 24.34 -21.76 32.14
N LEU A 35 25.48 -22.21 32.69
CA LEU A 35 26.49 -22.98 31.95
C LEU A 35 25.96 -24.38 31.60
N GLU A 36 25.33 -25.09 32.54
CA GLU A 36 24.70 -26.39 32.31
C GLU A 36 23.60 -26.30 31.24
N THR A 37 22.75 -25.27 31.30
CA THR A 37 21.77 -25.01 30.24
C THR A 37 22.45 -24.76 28.89
N PHE A 38 23.58 -24.05 28.86
CA PHE A 38 24.30 -23.75 27.61
C PHE A 38 24.98 -25.00 27.02
N GLU A 39 25.63 -25.82 27.83
CA GLU A 39 26.36 -27.02 27.38
C GLU A 39 25.42 -28.16 26.94
N TYR A 40 24.24 -28.30 27.55
CA TYR A 40 23.27 -29.35 27.22
C TYR A 40 22.14 -28.91 26.27
N SER A 41 22.12 -27.66 25.79
CA SER A 41 21.10 -27.20 24.82
C SER A 41 21.61 -27.09 23.39
N THR A 42 21.31 -28.10 22.58
CA THR A 42 21.13 -27.86 21.14
C THR A 42 20.07 -26.78 20.94
N PRO A 43 20.17 -25.91 19.92
CA PRO A 43 19.26 -24.78 19.71
C PRO A 43 17.88 -25.23 19.21
N SER A 44 17.14 -25.94 20.07
CA SER A 44 15.72 -26.20 19.86
C SER A 44 14.98 -24.86 19.96
N ASN A 45 14.28 -24.50 18.90
CA ASN A 45 13.54 -23.25 18.78
C ASN A 45 12.23 -23.32 19.60
N ARG A 46 12.36 -23.56 20.91
CA ARG A 46 11.26 -23.58 21.88
C ARG A 46 10.75 -22.15 22.07
N LYS A 47 9.88 -21.72 21.14
CA LYS A 47 8.98 -20.57 21.34
C LYS A 47 8.44 -20.66 22.77
N ARG A 48 8.70 -19.64 23.60
CA ARG A 48 8.10 -19.55 24.94
C ARG A 48 6.58 -19.64 24.78
N ARG A 49 6.00 -20.79 25.15
CA ARG A 49 4.54 -20.92 25.27
C ARG A 49 4.11 -19.87 26.29
N PHE A 50 3.24 -18.96 25.89
CA PHE A 50 2.58 -18.06 26.83
C PHE A 50 1.79 -18.91 27.81
N ILE A 51 2.21 -18.90 29.08
CA ILE A 51 1.43 -19.50 30.17
C ILE A 51 0.14 -18.70 30.25
N ARG A 52 -0.99 -19.35 29.96
CA ARG A 52 -2.31 -18.74 30.13
C ARG A 52 -2.49 -18.41 31.61
N THR A 53 -2.67 -17.13 31.92
CA THR A 53 -3.03 -16.70 33.27
C THR A 53 -4.46 -17.10 33.58
N GLU A 54 -4.74 -17.59 34.79
CA GLU A 54 -6.09 -18.02 35.24
C GLU A 54 -7.17 -16.93 35.10
N ASN A 55 -6.75 -15.66 34.98
CA ASN A 55 -7.60 -14.49 34.84
C ASN A 55 -7.82 -14.05 33.37
N GLU A 56 -7.61 -14.94 32.37
CA GLU A 56 -7.69 -14.54 30.95
C GLU A 56 -9.08 -14.06 30.53
N GLU A 57 -10.14 -14.66 31.07
CA GLU A 57 -11.52 -14.27 30.82
C GLU A 57 -11.82 -12.85 31.36
N ILE A 58 -11.28 -12.51 32.54
CA ILE A 58 -11.35 -11.17 33.12
C ILE A 58 -10.62 -10.16 32.21
N ASN A 59 -9.46 -10.54 31.65
CA ASN A 59 -8.72 -9.70 30.70
C ASN A 59 -9.54 -9.45 29.42
N ILE A 60 -10.11 -10.50 28.82
CA ILE A 60 -10.90 -10.40 27.57
C ILE A 60 -12.12 -9.48 27.76
N LEU A 61 -12.91 -9.69 28.81
CA LEU A 61 -14.11 -8.89 29.08
C LEU A 61 -13.77 -7.44 29.46
N THR A 62 -12.66 -7.21 30.17
CA THR A 62 -12.18 -5.85 30.47
C THR A 62 -11.67 -5.13 29.22
N LEU A 63 -11.06 -5.86 28.27
CA LEU A 63 -10.64 -5.30 26.98
C LEU A 63 -11.84 -4.93 26.10
N GLN A 64 -12.88 -5.77 26.04
CA GLN A 64 -14.12 -5.45 25.32
C GLN A 64 -14.77 -4.16 25.86
N TYR A 65 -14.80 -3.99 27.18
CA TYR A 65 -15.24 -2.73 27.78
C TYR A 65 -14.37 -1.53 27.34
N TYR A 66 -13.03 -1.66 27.39
CA TYR A 66 -12.13 -0.59 26.94
C TYR A 66 -12.35 -0.20 25.47
N LEU A 67 -12.48 -1.18 24.58
CA LEU A 67 -12.70 -0.94 23.15
C LEU A 67 -14.03 -0.24 22.90
N LYS A 68 -15.11 -0.66 23.57
CA LYS A 68 -16.43 -0.02 23.46
C LYS A 68 -16.44 1.42 23.98
N MET A 69 -15.74 1.71 25.08
CA MET A 69 -15.61 3.08 25.57
C MET A 69 -14.81 3.95 24.60
N LYS A 70 -13.78 3.39 23.94
CA LYS A 70 -13.01 4.10 22.91
C LYS A 70 -13.85 4.39 21.65
N GLU A 71 -14.71 3.46 21.24
CA GLU A 71 -15.68 3.64 20.14
C GLU A 71 -16.68 4.77 20.45
N MET A 72 -17.04 4.96 21.72
CA MET A 72 -17.89 6.05 22.21
C MET A 72 -17.11 7.34 22.54
N GLU A 73 -15.83 7.44 22.17
CA GLU A 73 -14.90 8.55 22.47
C GLU A 73 -14.72 8.89 23.97
N ILE A 74 -15.05 7.94 24.86
CA ILE A 74 -14.94 8.11 26.32
C ILE A 74 -13.50 7.82 26.78
N ASN A 75 -12.87 8.80 27.43
CA ASN A 75 -11.54 8.65 28.02
C ASN A 75 -11.53 7.69 29.22
N VAL A 76 -10.99 6.48 29.02
CA VAL A 76 -10.91 5.44 30.07
C VAL A 76 -9.64 5.58 30.91
N THR A 77 -9.81 5.92 32.19
CA THR A 77 -8.70 6.00 33.15
C THR A 77 -8.26 4.61 33.67
N GLY A 78 -7.06 4.53 34.26
CA GLY A 78 -6.57 3.28 34.85
C GLY A 78 -7.46 2.74 35.99
N SER A 79 -8.03 3.64 36.80
CA SER A 79 -8.94 3.28 37.89
C SER A 79 -10.30 2.79 37.38
N MET A 80 -10.78 3.26 36.22
CA MET A 80 -11.96 2.71 35.55
C MET A 80 -11.72 1.26 35.10
N LEU A 81 -10.57 0.96 34.49
CA LEU A 81 -10.21 -0.42 34.12
C LEU A 81 -10.09 -1.35 35.34
N GLN A 82 -9.44 -0.89 36.41
CA GLN A 82 -9.33 -1.65 37.66
C GLN A 82 -10.68 -1.83 38.38
N ARG A 83 -11.64 -0.93 38.20
CA ARG A 83 -13.02 -1.10 38.71
C ARG A 83 -13.76 -2.14 37.86
N LYS A 84 -13.75 -2.00 36.53
CA LYS A 84 -14.42 -2.93 35.62
C LYS A 84 -13.89 -4.35 35.77
N ALA A 85 -12.58 -4.55 35.90
CA ALA A 85 -12.00 -5.87 36.09
C ALA A 85 -12.44 -6.54 37.41
N ARG A 86 -12.71 -5.76 38.47
CA ARG A 86 -13.29 -6.27 39.73
C ARG A 86 -14.76 -6.63 39.58
N GLU A 87 -15.56 -5.82 38.89
CA GLU A 87 -16.96 -6.15 38.58
C GLU A 87 -17.06 -7.45 37.77
N VAL A 88 -16.23 -7.58 36.73
CA VAL A 88 -16.15 -8.80 35.91
C VAL A 88 -15.70 -10.01 36.74
N ALA A 89 -14.67 -9.86 37.58
CA ALA A 89 -14.23 -10.94 38.45
C ALA A 89 -15.32 -11.38 39.43
N GLN A 90 -16.09 -10.44 40.01
CA GLN A 90 -17.21 -10.74 40.88
C GLN A 90 -18.34 -11.48 40.13
N GLN A 91 -18.65 -11.07 38.90
CA GLN A 91 -19.63 -11.75 38.03
C GLN A 91 -19.19 -13.17 37.63
N LEU A 92 -17.89 -13.44 37.54
CA LEU A 92 -17.30 -14.75 37.27
C LEU A 92 -17.00 -15.57 38.55
N GLY A 93 -17.42 -15.11 39.73
CA GLY A 93 -17.16 -15.80 41.01
C GLY A 93 -15.69 -15.82 41.44
N ARG A 94 -14.81 -15.00 40.85
CA ARG A 94 -13.37 -14.93 41.13
C ARG A 94 -13.07 -13.87 42.21
N THR A 95 -13.56 -14.10 43.43
CA THR A 95 -13.44 -13.15 44.55
C THR A 95 -12.00 -12.81 44.96
N GLU A 96 -11.04 -13.72 44.72
CA GLU A 96 -9.61 -13.50 45.01
C GLU A 96 -8.90 -12.57 44.01
N PHE A 97 -9.54 -12.19 42.91
CA PHE A 97 -8.89 -11.38 41.88
C PHE A 97 -8.60 -9.94 42.35
N LYS A 98 -7.30 -9.62 42.43
CA LYS A 98 -6.82 -8.27 42.79
C LYS A 98 -6.41 -7.51 41.53
N ALA A 99 -7.24 -6.55 41.13
CA ALA A 99 -6.95 -5.56 40.08
C ALA A 99 -5.87 -4.54 40.51
N SER A 100 -4.68 -5.05 40.83
CA SER A 100 -3.54 -4.26 41.32
C SER A 100 -2.95 -3.36 40.24
N ASN A 101 -2.03 -2.47 40.62
CA ASN A 101 -1.28 -1.66 39.66
C ASN A 101 -0.41 -2.53 38.74
N GLY A 102 0.20 -3.60 39.27
CA GLY A 102 0.97 -4.57 38.48
C GLY A 102 0.11 -5.37 37.49
N TRP A 103 -1.14 -5.71 37.85
CA TRP A 103 -2.09 -6.25 36.88
C TRP A 103 -2.44 -5.22 35.80
N LEU A 104 -2.74 -3.97 36.17
CA LEU A 104 -3.11 -2.92 35.22
C LEU A 104 -1.98 -2.62 34.22
N GLU A 105 -0.73 -2.55 34.69
CA GLU A 105 0.45 -2.35 33.84
C GLU A 105 0.65 -3.54 32.89
N SER A 106 0.54 -4.76 33.40
CA SER A 106 0.63 -5.99 32.59
C SER A 106 -0.48 -6.09 31.54
N PHE A 107 -1.71 -5.73 31.92
CA PHE A 107 -2.88 -5.67 31.04
C PHE A 107 -2.69 -4.62 29.93
N ARG A 108 -2.30 -3.40 30.29
CA ARG A 108 -1.99 -2.33 29.33
C ARG A 108 -0.89 -2.75 28.34
N LYS A 109 0.20 -3.33 28.85
CA LYS A 109 1.33 -3.82 28.04
C LYS A 109 0.92 -4.96 27.10
N ARG A 110 0.10 -5.91 27.56
CA ARG A 110 -0.41 -7.03 26.77
C ARG A 110 -1.30 -6.57 25.61
N HIS A 111 -2.16 -5.57 25.84
CA HIS A 111 -3.13 -5.09 24.86
C HIS A 111 -2.73 -3.76 24.18
N LYS A 112 -1.46 -3.34 24.33
CA LYS A 112 -0.88 -2.11 23.75
C LYS A 112 -1.67 -0.83 24.08
N ILE A 113 -2.25 -0.76 25.27
CA ILE A 113 -3.00 0.41 25.77
C ILE A 113 -2.00 1.42 26.35
N GLY A 114 -2.03 2.66 25.84
CA GLY A 114 -1.14 3.74 26.30
C GLY A 114 -1.35 4.13 27.77
N SER A 115 -0.30 4.64 28.40
CA SER A 115 -0.37 5.16 29.76
C SER A 115 -0.83 6.61 29.78
N CYS A 116 -2.11 6.85 30.01
CA CYS A 116 -2.62 8.17 30.36
C CYS A 116 -2.21 8.51 31.81
N TYR A 117 -1.45 9.59 32.04
CA TYR A 117 -1.23 10.15 33.37
C TYR A 117 -1.19 11.69 33.39
N SER A 118 -1.87 12.24 34.40
CA SER A 118 -1.80 13.59 34.95
C SER A 118 -1.88 14.81 34.00
N GLY A 119 -3.10 15.33 33.86
CA GLY A 119 -3.40 16.75 33.68
C GLY A 119 -4.65 17.10 34.49
N ASN A 120 -4.59 18.12 35.35
CA ASN A 120 -5.72 18.47 36.23
C ASN A 120 -6.89 19.02 35.42
N ASN A 121 -8.07 18.42 35.59
CA ASN A 121 -9.34 19.12 35.83
C ASN A 121 -10.43 18.09 36.18
N SER A 122 -11.10 18.27 37.31
CA SER A 122 -12.43 17.68 37.52
C SER A 122 -13.48 18.61 36.90
N PRO A 123 -14.59 18.03 36.44
CA PRO A 123 -15.88 18.55 36.88
C PRO A 123 -16.72 17.46 37.55
N HIS A 124 -17.52 17.87 38.53
CA HIS A 124 -18.61 17.05 39.05
C HIS A 124 -19.65 16.78 37.94
N GLY A 125 -20.16 15.55 37.89
CA GLY A 125 -21.23 15.16 36.98
C GLY A 125 -21.92 13.89 37.49
N SER A 126 -23.05 14.06 38.17
CA SER A 126 -23.88 12.95 38.66
C SER A 126 -24.86 12.50 37.59
N GLU A 127 -24.40 11.67 36.66
CA GLU A 127 -25.27 11.05 35.64
C GLU A 127 -25.30 9.53 35.78
N ARG A 128 -26.49 8.95 35.64
CA ARG A 128 -26.71 7.51 35.81
C ARG A 128 -26.07 6.76 34.65
N LEU A 129 -25.26 5.75 34.98
CA LEU A 129 -24.76 4.80 33.99
C LEU A 129 -25.94 4.13 33.24
N PRO A 130 -25.87 3.98 31.90
CA PRO A 130 -26.84 3.18 31.16
C PRO A 130 -26.87 1.75 31.69
N SER A 131 -28.07 1.20 31.88
CA SER A 131 -28.24 -0.19 32.32
C SER A 131 -27.73 -1.15 31.23
N PHE A 132 -26.77 -2.00 31.59
CA PHE A 132 -26.36 -3.10 30.72
C PHE A 132 -27.49 -4.14 30.62
N PRO A 133 -27.76 -4.71 29.42
CA PRO A 133 -28.60 -5.89 29.30
C PRO A 133 -28.02 -7.07 30.11
N SER A 134 -28.90 -7.94 30.61
CA SER A 134 -28.52 -9.09 31.44
C SER A 134 -27.49 -10.01 30.75
N PHE A 135 -26.40 -10.33 31.46
CA PHE A 135 -25.32 -11.21 31.01
C PHE A 135 -25.75 -12.68 30.80
N ALA A 136 -26.98 -13.05 31.21
CA ALA A 136 -27.51 -14.41 31.11
C ALA A 136 -27.49 -15.00 29.67
N ASN A 137 -27.55 -14.14 28.65
CA ASN A 137 -27.57 -14.58 27.24
C ASN A 137 -26.18 -14.90 26.66
N ILE A 138 -25.09 -14.50 27.31
CA ILE A 138 -23.71 -14.76 26.83
C ILE A 138 -23.18 -16.09 27.38
N ILE A 139 -23.49 -16.42 28.64
CA ILE A 139 -23.07 -17.68 29.28
C ILE A 139 -23.63 -18.91 28.54
N LYS A 140 -24.87 -18.83 28.01
CA LYS A 140 -25.47 -19.89 27.20
C LYS A 140 -24.74 -20.21 25.89
N ARG A 141 -23.88 -19.33 25.36
CA ARG A 141 -23.16 -19.56 24.09
C ARG A 141 -21.79 -20.24 24.25
N HIS A 142 -21.27 -20.35 25.48
CA HIS A 142 -19.99 -21.02 25.75
C HIS A 142 -20.11 -22.36 26.49
N GLY A 143 -21.32 -22.75 26.92
CA GLY A 143 -21.54 -23.98 27.69
C GLY A 143 -21.76 -25.28 26.90
N ASN A 144 -22.03 -25.22 25.59
CA ASN A 144 -22.38 -26.39 24.78
C ASN A 144 -21.30 -26.71 23.74
N ALA A 145 -20.24 -27.39 24.17
CA ALA A 145 -19.26 -27.98 23.28
C ALA A 145 -18.52 -29.18 23.91
N GLU A 146 -19.25 -30.18 24.43
CA GLU A 146 -18.73 -31.55 24.58
C GLU A 146 -19.87 -32.57 24.79
N GLU A 147 -19.57 -33.81 24.39
CA GLU A 147 -20.29 -35.09 24.61
C GLU A 147 -21.57 -35.46 23.85
N SER A 148 -21.53 -36.71 23.38
CA SER A 148 -22.60 -37.65 23.02
C SER A 148 -22.08 -39.04 23.43
N PRO A 149 -22.89 -40.12 23.58
CA PRO A 149 -24.32 -40.26 23.26
C PRO A 149 -25.19 -40.95 24.34
N SER A 150 -26.45 -41.25 23.98
CA SER A 150 -27.28 -42.43 24.37
C SER A 150 -28.51 -42.29 25.30
N SER A 151 -29.61 -42.86 24.77
CA SER A 151 -30.72 -43.61 25.41
C SER A 151 -31.76 -42.99 26.36
N THR A 152 -33.02 -43.16 25.91
CA THR A 152 -34.25 -43.60 26.63
C THR A 152 -35.18 -42.66 27.43
N GLN A 153 -36.45 -42.66 26.96
CA GLN A 153 -37.75 -42.73 27.68
C GLN A 153 -38.40 -41.48 28.32
N GLN A 154 -39.68 -41.30 27.93
CA GLN A 154 -40.90 -40.90 28.70
C GLN A 154 -40.86 -39.58 29.54
N GLY A 155 -41.93 -38.76 29.60
CA GLY A 155 -43.26 -38.78 28.98
C GLY A 155 -44.19 -37.70 29.61
N ASN A 156 -45.36 -37.47 29.01
CA ASN A 156 -46.57 -36.79 29.55
C ASN A 156 -46.48 -35.27 29.91
N GLU A 157 -47.32 -34.41 29.29
CA GLU A 157 -48.61 -33.84 29.82
C GLU A 157 -48.41 -32.58 30.70
N ALA A 158 -49.26 -31.54 30.70
CA ALA A 158 -50.35 -31.15 29.80
C ALA A 158 -50.61 -29.62 29.91
N SER A 159 -51.38 -29.08 28.96
CA SER A 159 -52.10 -27.78 29.00
C SER A 159 -53.19 -27.79 30.11
N PRO A 160 -54.03 -26.72 30.38
CA PRO A 160 -54.40 -25.64 29.45
C PRO A 160 -54.81 -24.24 30.04
N GLU A 161 -55.23 -23.35 29.12
CA GLU A 161 -56.33 -22.35 29.26
C GLU A 161 -56.15 -21.13 30.23
N THR A 162 -56.82 -19.98 30.08
CA THR A 162 -57.89 -19.53 29.14
C THR A 162 -57.88 -18.00 28.91
N GLU A 163 -58.47 -17.57 27.78
CA GLU A 163 -59.31 -16.37 27.58
C GLU A 163 -58.78 -14.90 27.53
N GLN A 164 -59.64 -14.05 26.94
CA GLN A 164 -59.44 -12.68 26.43
C GLN A 164 -60.63 -11.77 26.92
N PRO A 165 -61.01 -10.62 26.31
CA PRO A 165 -60.26 -9.54 25.64
C PRO A 165 -60.52 -8.14 26.30
N PRO A 166 -61.10 -7.07 25.69
CA PRO A 166 -60.43 -5.75 25.61
C PRO A 166 -61.29 -4.56 26.11
N VAL A 167 -60.85 -3.29 25.92
CA VAL A 167 -61.71 -2.11 25.59
C VAL A 167 -60.83 -0.93 25.08
N HIS A 168 -61.27 -0.24 24.02
CA HIS A 168 -60.83 1.11 23.57
C HIS A 168 -61.75 2.19 24.15
N VAL A 169 -61.28 3.43 24.40
CA VAL A 169 -61.99 4.71 24.07
C VAL A 169 -60.99 5.87 23.87
N ASN A 170 -61.39 6.81 23.01
CA ASN A 170 -60.77 8.02 22.45
C ASN A 170 -60.59 9.28 23.35
N GLU A 171 -59.74 10.21 22.86
CA GLU A 171 -59.84 11.71 22.79
C GLU A 171 -60.11 12.52 24.11
N SER A 172 -59.85 13.85 24.27
CA SER A 172 -59.64 14.99 23.33
C SER A 172 -58.79 16.14 23.94
N THR A 173 -58.18 16.95 23.07
CA THR A 173 -57.91 18.43 23.11
C THR A 173 -57.95 19.28 24.40
N GLU A 174 -56.92 20.13 24.63
CA GLU A 174 -56.92 21.64 24.53
C GLU A 174 -55.57 22.25 25.01
N GLN A 175 -54.80 22.93 24.14
CA GLN A 175 -54.68 24.39 23.92
C GLN A 175 -53.98 25.25 25.00
N GLN A 176 -52.82 25.86 24.68
CA GLN A 176 -52.52 27.32 24.71
C GLN A 176 -51.05 27.64 24.24
N PRO A 177 -50.69 28.90 23.87
CA PRO A 177 -49.87 29.10 22.65
C PRO A 177 -48.63 30.05 22.72
N GLN A 178 -47.80 30.00 21.65
CA GLN A 178 -46.97 31.10 21.06
C GLN A 178 -45.87 31.78 21.92
N HIS A 179 -44.76 32.39 21.45
CA HIS A 179 -44.17 32.76 20.13
C HIS A 179 -42.67 33.13 20.37
N GLN A 180 -41.71 33.38 19.43
CA GLN A 180 -41.53 33.21 17.97
C GLN A 180 -40.05 33.49 17.59
N ALA A 181 -39.33 32.58 16.89
CA ALA A 181 -38.10 32.89 16.10
C ALA A 181 -37.70 31.69 15.21
N HIS A 182 -38.18 31.61 13.96
CA HIS A 182 -37.44 32.01 12.75
C HIS A 182 -36.21 31.16 12.38
N HIS A 183 -36.45 30.07 11.63
CA HIS A 183 -35.59 29.69 10.51
C HIS A 183 -36.47 29.29 9.32
N GLN A 184 -36.08 29.73 8.12
CA GLN A 184 -36.86 29.56 6.89
C GLN A 184 -36.71 28.13 6.35
N HIS A 185 -37.82 27.42 6.19
CA HIS A 185 -37.87 26.21 5.35
C HIS A 185 -38.38 26.57 3.95
N ILE A 186 -37.53 26.34 2.95
CA ILE A 186 -37.94 26.34 1.54
C ILE A 186 -38.69 25.02 1.29
N HIS A 187 -39.95 25.10 0.89
CA HIS A 187 -40.70 23.94 0.41
C HIS A 187 -40.13 23.45 -0.93
N MET A 188 -39.45 22.30 -0.91
CA MET A 188 -39.21 21.48 -2.10
C MET A 188 -40.36 20.48 -2.22
N ASN A 189 -41.19 20.63 -3.25
CA ASN A 189 -42.28 19.69 -3.52
C ASN A 189 -41.73 18.33 -4.00
N GLY A 190 -42.31 17.26 -3.45
CA GLY A 190 -42.43 15.91 -4.02
C GLY A 190 -41.36 15.43 -5.00
N PHE A 191 -40.29 14.83 -4.48
CA PHE A 191 -39.65 13.69 -5.15
C PHE A 191 -40.04 12.41 -4.42
N SER A 192 -41.00 11.67 -4.99
CA SER A 192 -41.16 10.26 -4.65
C SER A 192 -39.94 9.51 -5.21
N PRO A 193 -39.23 8.70 -4.41
CA PRO A 193 -38.19 7.85 -4.97
C PRO A 193 -38.86 6.79 -5.84
N HIS A 194 -38.80 6.97 -7.15
CA HIS A 194 -39.10 5.89 -8.08
C HIS A 194 -38.06 4.79 -7.86
N THR A 195 -38.41 3.81 -7.02
CA THR A 195 -37.68 2.55 -6.90
C THR A 195 -37.73 1.88 -8.27
N VAL A 196 -36.66 2.05 -9.05
CA VAL A 196 -36.49 1.31 -10.30
C VAL A 196 -36.38 -0.15 -9.91
N ALA A 197 -37.46 -0.90 -10.10
CA ALA A 197 -37.45 -2.34 -9.92
C ALA A 197 -36.49 -2.91 -10.98
N PHE A 198 -35.28 -3.26 -10.56
CA PHE A 198 -34.34 -3.95 -11.42
C PHE A 198 -34.99 -5.28 -11.85
N ALA A 199 -35.16 -5.48 -13.15
CA ALA A 199 -35.55 -6.78 -13.65
C ALA A 199 -34.41 -7.76 -13.36
N TYR A 200 -34.72 -8.95 -12.85
CA TYR A 200 -33.78 -10.04 -12.64
C TYR A 200 -34.12 -11.22 -13.55
N ARG A 201 -33.08 -11.98 -13.92
CA ARG A 201 -33.21 -13.32 -14.49
C ARG A 201 -32.71 -14.34 -13.47
N ILE A 202 -33.25 -15.54 -13.52
CA ILE A 202 -32.77 -16.65 -12.71
C ILE A 202 -31.71 -17.42 -13.50
N GLU A 203 -30.49 -17.50 -12.96
CA GLU A 203 -29.46 -18.42 -13.45
C GLU A 203 -29.18 -19.53 -12.42
N THR A 204 -28.46 -20.56 -12.84
CA THR A 204 -28.08 -21.70 -12.00
C THR A 204 -26.58 -21.98 -12.01
N ASP A 205 -26.06 -22.20 -10.80
CA ASP A 205 -24.77 -22.83 -10.50
C ASP A 205 -25.00 -24.20 -9.81
N SER A 206 -23.94 -24.86 -9.38
CA SER A 206 -24.04 -26.16 -8.67
C SER A 206 -24.63 -26.06 -7.26
N PHE A 207 -24.78 -24.86 -6.69
CA PHE A 207 -25.44 -24.62 -5.41
C PHE A 207 -26.91 -24.20 -5.57
N GLY A 208 -27.40 -24.11 -6.82
CA GLY A 208 -28.80 -23.90 -7.14
C GLY A 208 -29.05 -22.59 -7.89
N GLN A 209 -30.24 -22.03 -7.70
CA GLN A 209 -30.66 -20.79 -8.35
C GLN A 209 -30.03 -19.55 -7.71
N ILE A 210 -29.92 -18.48 -8.49
CA ILE A 210 -29.58 -17.13 -8.03
C ILE A 210 -30.18 -16.08 -8.98
N GLU A 211 -30.61 -14.96 -8.40
CA GLU A 211 -31.07 -13.78 -9.15
C GLU A 211 -29.87 -13.01 -9.70
N VAL A 212 -29.91 -12.70 -10.99
CA VAL A 212 -28.89 -11.92 -11.70
C VAL A 212 -29.58 -10.75 -12.39
N PRO A 213 -29.12 -9.48 -12.23
CA PRO A 213 -29.76 -8.35 -12.89
C PRO A 213 -29.81 -8.53 -14.41
N SER A 214 -30.99 -8.38 -15.01
CA SER A 214 -31.24 -8.59 -16.45
C SER A 214 -30.48 -7.62 -17.36
N SER A 215 -29.92 -6.54 -16.80
CA SER A 215 -29.04 -5.59 -17.50
C SER A 215 -27.54 -5.93 -17.44
N LYS A 216 -27.15 -7.08 -16.86
CA LYS A 216 -25.74 -7.45 -16.65
C LYS A 216 -25.37 -8.78 -17.29
N TYR A 217 -24.33 -8.79 -18.13
CA TYR A 217 -23.81 -10.01 -18.78
C TYR A 217 -23.09 -10.99 -17.85
N TYR A 218 -22.70 -10.61 -16.63
CA TYR A 218 -22.17 -11.60 -15.69
C TYR A 218 -23.28 -12.59 -15.26
N GLY A 219 -22.91 -13.80 -14.83
CA GLY A 219 -23.85 -14.88 -14.54
C GLY A 219 -23.87 -15.32 -13.07
N ALA A 220 -24.37 -16.54 -12.85
CA ALA A 220 -24.55 -17.12 -11.51
C ALA A 220 -23.28 -17.12 -10.64
N ASN A 221 -22.12 -17.52 -11.19
CA ASN A 221 -20.88 -17.60 -10.40
C ASN A 221 -20.42 -16.21 -9.95
N THR A 222 -20.57 -15.20 -10.81
CA THR A 222 -20.25 -13.81 -10.46
C THR A 222 -21.21 -13.27 -9.42
N ALA A 223 -22.53 -13.46 -9.59
CA ALA A 223 -23.53 -13.03 -8.62
C ALA A 223 -23.29 -13.65 -7.23
N ARG A 224 -23.00 -14.96 -7.18
CA ARG A 224 -22.63 -15.67 -5.94
C ARG A 224 -21.34 -15.12 -5.33
N SER A 225 -20.37 -14.77 -6.16
CA SER A 225 -19.08 -14.22 -5.73
C SER A 225 -19.19 -12.80 -5.18
N VAL A 226 -20.09 -11.97 -5.71
CA VAL A 226 -20.39 -10.63 -5.15
C VAL A 226 -20.94 -10.77 -3.73
N LEU A 227 -21.89 -11.68 -3.49
CA LEU A 227 -22.48 -11.90 -2.16
C LEU A 227 -21.47 -12.40 -1.12
N ASN A 228 -20.50 -13.22 -1.53
CA ASN A 228 -19.57 -13.89 -0.62
C ASN A 228 -18.29 -13.08 -0.34
N PHE A 229 -17.98 -12.05 -1.12
CA PHE A 229 -16.72 -11.29 -1.04
C PHE A 229 -16.95 -9.77 -1.07
N ASP A 230 -17.91 -9.28 -0.26
CA ASP A 230 -18.14 -7.84 -0.07
C ASP A 230 -17.08 -7.23 0.87
N ILE A 231 -15.89 -6.99 0.33
CA ILE A 231 -14.73 -6.48 1.09
C ILE A 231 -14.17 -5.23 0.39
N GLY A 232 -14.32 -4.08 1.04
CA GLY A 232 -13.73 -2.80 0.59
C GLY A 232 -14.55 -2.01 -0.43
N GLY A 233 -15.63 -2.57 -0.97
CA GLY A 233 -16.57 -1.88 -1.85
C GLY A 233 -16.01 -1.53 -3.24
N PRO A 234 -16.69 -0.63 -4.00
CA PRO A 234 -16.41 -0.41 -5.42
C PRO A 234 -15.00 0.08 -5.78
N SER A 235 -14.29 0.74 -4.85
CA SER A 235 -12.90 1.18 -5.04
C SER A 235 -11.89 0.04 -5.06
N GLU A 236 -12.24 -1.10 -4.46
CA GLU A 236 -11.39 -2.30 -4.42
C GLU A 236 -11.76 -3.33 -5.51
N ARG A 237 -12.54 -2.92 -6.54
CA ARG A 237 -12.79 -3.72 -7.74
C ARG A 237 -11.49 -4.15 -8.43
N MET A 238 -11.52 -5.32 -9.07
CA MET A 238 -10.39 -5.83 -9.87
C MET A 238 -9.90 -4.77 -10.88
N PRO A 239 -8.60 -4.44 -10.94
CA PRO A 239 -8.10 -3.42 -11.85
C PRO A 239 -8.46 -3.75 -13.31
N ILE A 240 -9.01 -2.75 -14.00
CA ILE A 240 -9.43 -2.87 -15.41
C ILE A 240 -8.35 -3.44 -16.35
N PRO A 241 -7.03 -3.15 -16.20
CA PRO A 241 -6.00 -3.81 -17.00
C PRO A 241 -6.01 -5.35 -16.89
N VAL A 242 -6.37 -5.93 -15.73
CA VAL A 242 -6.50 -7.39 -15.56
C VAL A 242 -7.72 -7.93 -16.31
N ILE A 243 -8.84 -7.18 -16.31
CA ILE A 243 -10.06 -7.53 -17.04
C ILE A 243 -9.79 -7.56 -18.56
N ARG A 244 -9.14 -6.51 -19.08
CA ARG A 244 -8.75 -6.42 -20.50
C ARG A 244 -7.74 -7.51 -20.87
N ALA A 245 -6.78 -7.81 -20.00
CA ALA A 245 -5.82 -8.89 -20.20
C ALA A 245 -6.46 -10.30 -20.19
N LEU A 246 -7.48 -10.54 -19.35
CA LEU A 246 -8.31 -11.75 -19.44
C LEU A 246 -9.07 -11.77 -20.79
N GLY A 247 -9.61 -10.64 -21.25
CA GLY A 247 -10.18 -10.51 -22.59
C GLY A 247 -9.22 -10.94 -23.71
N ILE A 248 -7.99 -10.42 -23.71
CA ILE A 248 -6.92 -10.81 -24.65
C ILE A 248 -6.67 -12.33 -24.60
N LEU A 249 -6.55 -12.91 -23.40
CA LEU A 249 -6.38 -14.34 -23.23
C LEU A 249 -7.55 -15.14 -23.82
N LYS A 250 -8.81 -14.76 -23.55
CA LYS A 250 -9.98 -15.48 -24.09
C LYS A 250 -10.06 -15.36 -25.60
N ARG A 251 -9.81 -14.17 -26.16
CA ARG A 251 -9.75 -13.91 -27.60
C ARG A 251 -8.73 -14.82 -28.29
N CYS A 252 -7.48 -14.80 -27.83
CA CYS A 252 -6.40 -15.62 -28.39
C CYS A 252 -6.62 -17.13 -28.17
N SER A 253 -7.21 -17.52 -27.02
CA SER A 253 -7.55 -18.93 -26.75
C SER A 253 -8.65 -19.44 -27.68
N ALA A 254 -9.68 -18.65 -27.96
CA ALA A 254 -10.75 -19.02 -28.88
C ALA A 254 -10.23 -19.19 -30.32
N GLU A 255 -9.32 -18.31 -30.77
CA GLU A 255 -8.65 -18.42 -32.06
C GLU A 255 -7.84 -19.71 -32.18
N VAL A 256 -7.00 -20.03 -31.17
CA VAL A 256 -6.19 -21.25 -31.14
C VAL A 256 -7.05 -22.53 -30.98
N ASN A 257 -8.17 -22.46 -30.23
CA ASN A 257 -9.01 -23.62 -30.02
C ASN A 257 -9.81 -24.07 -31.27
N GLN A 258 -9.89 -23.25 -32.33
CA GLN A 258 -10.42 -23.71 -33.63
C GLN A 258 -9.61 -24.91 -34.17
N GLU A 259 -8.28 -24.90 -33.98
CA GLU A 259 -7.40 -26.02 -34.35
C GLU A 259 -7.61 -27.27 -33.47
N TYR A 260 -8.28 -27.12 -32.32
CA TYR A 260 -8.49 -28.17 -31.32
C TYR A 260 -9.95 -28.65 -31.21
N GLY A 261 -10.84 -28.14 -32.05
CA GLY A 261 -12.23 -28.60 -32.18
C GLY A 261 -13.30 -27.62 -31.69
N LEU A 262 -12.95 -26.37 -31.35
CA LEU A 262 -13.96 -25.32 -31.16
C LEU A 262 -14.58 -24.96 -32.51
N ASP A 263 -15.91 -24.98 -32.60
CA ASP A 263 -16.61 -24.59 -33.81
C ASP A 263 -16.25 -23.14 -34.23
N PRO A 264 -15.91 -22.87 -35.50
CA PRO A 264 -15.50 -21.54 -35.93
C PRO A 264 -16.55 -20.43 -35.74
N SER A 265 -17.85 -20.75 -35.82
CA SER A 265 -18.90 -19.76 -35.57
C SER A 265 -18.97 -19.38 -34.10
N ILE A 266 -18.83 -20.36 -33.21
CA ILE A 266 -18.72 -20.14 -31.75
C ILE A 266 -17.44 -19.36 -31.43
N ALA A 267 -16.31 -19.73 -32.03
CA ALA A 267 -15.04 -19.04 -31.81
C ALA A 267 -15.11 -17.57 -32.23
N ASN A 268 -15.73 -17.26 -33.38
CA ASN A 268 -15.90 -15.88 -33.85
C ASN A 268 -16.80 -15.05 -32.92
N LEU A 269 -17.88 -15.61 -32.39
CA LEU A 269 -18.74 -14.95 -31.40
C LEU A 269 -17.97 -14.65 -30.10
N VAL A 270 -17.14 -15.60 -29.64
CA VAL A 270 -16.28 -15.42 -28.45
C VAL A 270 -15.20 -14.36 -28.70
N ILE A 271 -14.58 -14.34 -29.88
CA ILE A 271 -13.58 -13.33 -30.27
C ILE A 271 -14.21 -11.94 -30.27
N GLN A 272 -15.38 -11.77 -30.91
CA GLN A 272 -16.07 -10.48 -30.98
C GLN A 272 -16.46 -9.95 -29.59
N ALA A 273 -17.03 -10.80 -28.74
CA ALA A 273 -17.37 -10.43 -27.37
C ALA A 273 -16.13 -10.17 -26.49
N ALA A 274 -15.02 -10.87 -26.74
CA ALA A 274 -13.75 -10.63 -26.06
C ALA A 274 -13.12 -9.29 -26.48
N ASP A 275 -13.14 -8.93 -27.77
CA ASP A 275 -12.67 -7.64 -28.26
C ASP A 275 -13.45 -6.47 -27.61
N GLU A 276 -14.77 -6.60 -27.38
CA GLU A 276 -15.54 -5.60 -26.60
C GLU A 276 -15.10 -5.48 -25.12
N VAL A 277 -14.64 -6.56 -24.49
CA VAL A 277 -14.03 -6.51 -23.14
C VAL A 277 -12.67 -5.79 -23.20
N ILE A 278 -11.85 -6.05 -24.22
CA ILE A 278 -10.52 -5.44 -24.39
C ILE A 278 -10.65 -3.93 -24.62
N GLU A 279 -11.63 -3.51 -25.42
CA GLU A 279 -11.96 -2.11 -25.71
C GLU A 279 -12.60 -1.37 -24.51
N GLY A 280 -12.96 -2.08 -23.43
CA GLY A 280 -13.55 -1.49 -22.23
C GLY A 280 -15.05 -1.15 -22.34
N LYS A 281 -15.73 -1.58 -23.41
CA LYS A 281 -17.18 -1.37 -23.61
C LYS A 281 -18.02 -2.04 -22.52
N LEU A 282 -17.46 -3.04 -21.83
CA LEU A 282 -18.13 -3.91 -20.87
C LEU A 282 -17.62 -3.74 -19.42
N ASP A 283 -16.85 -2.68 -19.13
CA ASP A 283 -16.20 -2.46 -17.81
C ASP A 283 -17.19 -2.43 -16.62
N GLU A 284 -18.49 -2.18 -16.85
CA GLU A 284 -19.54 -2.19 -15.82
C GLU A 284 -20.08 -3.59 -15.43
N HIS A 285 -19.62 -4.66 -16.11
CA HIS A 285 -20.05 -6.04 -15.86
C HIS A 285 -19.05 -6.86 -15.03
N PHE A 286 -18.05 -6.18 -14.45
CA PHE A 286 -16.99 -6.80 -13.64
C PHE A 286 -17.03 -6.30 -12.18
N PRO A 287 -18.04 -6.70 -11.38
CA PRO A 287 -18.27 -6.15 -10.04
C PRO A 287 -17.28 -6.66 -8.98
N LEU A 288 -16.52 -7.72 -9.25
CA LEU A 288 -15.73 -8.42 -8.25
C LEU A 288 -14.54 -7.58 -7.72
N VAL A 289 -14.33 -7.66 -6.41
CA VAL A 289 -13.19 -7.05 -5.72
C VAL A 289 -11.90 -7.85 -5.86
N VAL A 290 -10.78 -7.20 -5.59
CA VAL A 290 -9.44 -7.81 -5.47
C VAL A 290 -9.39 -8.82 -4.33
N TRP A 291 -10.16 -8.57 -3.27
CA TRP A 291 -10.24 -9.38 -2.04
C TRP A 291 -11.15 -10.60 -2.21
N GLN A 292 -10.90 -11.38 -3.26
CA GLN A 292 -11.64 -12.57 -3.68
C GLN A 292 -10.84 -13.86 -3.42
N THR A 293 -11.24 -14.99 -4.02
CA THR A 293 -10.40 -16.21 -4.08
C THR A 293 -8.97 -15.89 -4.50
N GLY A 294 -8.01 -16.41 -3.74
CA GLY A 294 -6.59 -16.08 -3.87
C GLY A 294 -5.93 -16.46 -5.20
N SER A 295 -6.55 -17.36 -5.97
CA SER A 295 -6.16 -17.73 -7.33
C SER A 295 -6.64 -16.75 -8.41
N GLY A 296 -7.60 -15.88 -8.11
CA GLY A 296 -8.32 -15.06 -9.10
C GLY A 296 -9.36 -15.84 -9.92
N THR A 297 -9.75 -17.04 -9.48
CA THR A 297 -10.70 -17.92 -10.16
C THR A 297 -12.04 -17.23 -10.47
N GLN A 298 -12.53 -16.39 -9.55
CA GLN A 298 -13.84 -15.77 -9.72
C GLN A 298 -13.81 -14.67 -10.80
N SER A 299 -12.73 -13.89 -10.91
CA SER A 299 -12.53 -12.97 -12.05
C SER A 299 -12.35 -13.71 -13.38
N ASN A 300 -11.70 -14.88 -13.41
CA ASN A 300 -11.69 -15.72 -14.62
C ASN A 300 -13.12 -16.14 -15.03
N MET A 301 -13.91 -16.64 -14.07
CA MET A 301 -15.32 -17.01 -14.31
C MET A 301 -16.19 -15.82 -14.69
N ASN A 302 -15.98 -14.64 -14.12
CA ASN A 302 -16.71 -13.43 -14.46
C ASN A 302 -16.46 -13.01 -15.92
N VAL A 303 -15.21 -13.11 -16.41
CA VAL A 303 -14.90 -12.87 -17.83
C VAL A 303 -15.50 -13.95 -18.72
N ASN A 304 -15.45 -15.23 -18.32
CA ASN A 304 -16.11 -16.31 -19.05
C ASN A 304 -17.62 -16.08 -19.21
N GLU A 305 -18.31 -15.70 -18.13
CA GLU A 305 -19.75 -15.43 -18.12
C GLU A 305 -20.12 -14.19 -18.96
N VAL A 306 -19.39 -13.08 -18.81
CA VAL A 306 -19.64 -11.85 -19.57
C VAL A 306 -19.46 -12.09 -21.08
N ILE A 307 -18.37 -12.73 -21.48
CA ILE A 307 -18.10 -13.05 -22.89
C ILE A 307 -19.13 -14.05 -23.42
N SER A 308 -19.47 -15.10 -22.66
CA SER A 308 -20.51 -16.06 -23.02
C SER A 308 -21.86 -15.37 -23.26
N ASN A 309 -22.34 -14.58 -22.31
CA ASN A 309 -23.65 -13.93 -22.41
C ASN A 309 -23.71 -12.86 -23.49
N ARG A 310 -22.63 -12.09 -23.70
CA ARG A 310 -22.56 -11.14 -24.82
C ARG A 310 -22.49 -11.86 -26.17
N ALA A 311 -21.73 -12.94 -26.29
CA ALA A 311 -21.67 -13.77 -27.49
C ALA A 311 -23.02 -14.44 -27.81
N ILE A 312 -23.79 -14.84 -26.79
CA ILE A 312 -25.16 -15.34 -26.92
C ILE A 312 -26.09 -14.26 -27.48
N GLU A 313 -26.02 -13.04 -26.95
CA GLU A 313 -26.85 -11.92 -27.41
C GLU A 313 -26.53 -11.51 -28.86
N ILE A 314 -25.24 -11.48 -29.24
CA ILE A 314 -24.80 -11.27 -30.63
C ILE A 314 -25.40 -12.33 -31.57
N ALA A 315 -25.53 -13.57 -31.10
CA ALA A 315 -26.18 -14.67 -31.83
C ALA A 315 -27.72 -14.66 -31.78
N GLY A 316 -28.34 -13.64 -31.17
CA GLY A 316 -29.80 -13.55 -31.00
C GLY A 316 -30.39 -14.54 -29.98
N GLY A 317 -29.55 -15.13 -29.12
CA GLY A 317 -29.96 -16.08 -28.09
C GLY A 317 -30.36 -15.43 -26.77
N GLN A 318 -30.85 -16.25 -25.83
CA GLN A 318 -31.29 -15.79 -24.52
C GLN A 318 -30.13 -15.78 -23.51
N MET A 319 -29.80 -14.60 -22.97
CA MET A 319 -28.81 -14.44 -21.90
C MET A 319 -29.09 -15.36 -20.69
N GLY A 320 -28.06 -15.98 -20.13
CA GLY A 320 -28.13 -16.96 -19.05
C GLY A 320 -28.43 -18.40 -19.48
N SER A 321 -28.85 -18.63 -20.73
CA SER A 321 -29.12 -19.98 -21.26
C SER A 321 -27.87 -20.85 -21.47
N LYS A 322 -26.69 -20.20 -21.49
CA LYS A 322 -25.39 -20.80 -21.85
C LYS A 322 -25.36 -21.44 -23.26
N LYS A 323 -26.27 -21.00 -24.15
CA LYS A 323 -26.43 -21.48 -25.54
C LYS A 323 -26.56 -20.29 -26.51
N PRO A 324 -25.84 -20.27 -27.64
CA PRO A 324 -24.94 -21.32 -28.14
C PRO A 324 -23.55 -21.34 -27.48
N VAL A 325 -23.19 -20.31 -26.70
CA VAL A 325 -21.83 -20.18 -26.12
C VAL A 325 -21.81 -20.54 -24.63
N HIS A 326 -21.21 -21.68 -24.25
CA HIS A 326 -21.05 -22.06 -22.84
C HIS A 326 -19.81 -21.40 -22.20
N PRO A 327 -19.90 -20.83 -20.99
CA PRO A 327 -18.77 -20.10 -20.37
C PRO A 327 -17.57 -21.00 -20.05
N ASN A 328 -17.79 -22.26 -19.70
CA ASN A 328 -16.69 -23.20 -19.44
C ASN A 328 -16.23 -23.85 -20.74
N ASP A 329 -17.12 -24.60 -21.37
CA ASP A 329 -16.83 -25.52 -22.47
C ASP A 329 -16.36 -24.82 -23.75
N HIS A 330 -16.75 -23.56 -23.96
CA HIS A 330 -16.32 -22.75 -25.12
C HIS A 330 -15.34 -21.64 -24.72
N VAL A 331 -15.72 -20.73 -23.80
CA VAL A 331 -14.88 -19.56 -23.47
C VAL A 331 -13.64 -19.96 -22.64
N ASN A 332 -13.77 -20.93 -21.74
CA ASN A 332 -12.66 -21.47 -20.94
C ASN A 332 -12.05 -22.77 -21.52
N MET A 333 -12.33 -23.08 -22.79
CA MET A 333 -11.80 -24.29 -23.44
C MET A 333 -10.27 -24.32 -23.39
N SER A 334 -9.70 -25.50 -23.10
CA SER A 334 -8.25 -25.76 -22.95
C SER A 334 -7.55 -25.00 -21.81
N GLN A 335 -8.27 -24.25 -20.98
CA GLN A 335 -7.74 -23.41 -19.89
C GLN A 335 -8.17 -23.92 -18.51
N SER A 336 -7.45 -23.51 -17.47
CA SER A 336 -7.86 -23.61 -16.06
C SER A 336 -8.06 -22.22 -15.48
N SER A 337 -8.72 -22.11 -14.35
CA SER A 337 -8.73 -20.86 -13.58
C SER A 337 -7.37 -20.54 -12.97
N ASN A 338 -6.58 -21.57 -12.65
CA ASN A 338 -5.29 -21.42 -11.99
C ASN A 338 -4.20 -20.89 -12.94
N ASP A 339 -4.28 -21.16 -14.25
CA ASP A 339 -3.30 -20.68 -15.25
C ASP A 339 -3.79 -19.47 -16.06
N ALA A 340 -5.10 -19.26 -16.18
CA ALA A 340 -5.67 -18.09 -16.86
C ALA A 340 -5.40 -16.77 -16.13
N PHE A 341 -5.66 -16.70 -14.82
CA PHE A 341 -5.44 -15.48 -14.04
C PHE A 341 -3.96 -15.02 -14.00
N PRO A 342 -2.96 -15.87 -13.69
CA PRO A 342 -1.55 -15.44 -13.73
C PRO A 342 -1.07 -15.06 -15.13
N THR A 343 -1.60 -15.68 -16.18
CA THR A 343 -1.36 -15.24 -17.56
C THR A 343 -1.87 -13.82 -17.78
N ALA A 344 -3.10 -13.51 -17.35
CA ALA A 344 -3.64 -12.16 -17.44
C ALA A 344 -2.88 -11.13 -16.58
N MET A 345 -2.33 -11.53 -15.42
CA MET A 345 -1.47 -10.66 -14.60
C MET A 345 -0.23 -10.21 -15.36
N HIS A 346 0.47 -11.15 -15.99
CA HIS A 346 1.68 -10.88 -16.78
C HIS A 346 1.37 -10.02 -18.02
N ILE A 347 0.26 -10.30 -18.72
CA ILE A 347 -0.21 -9.48 -19.84
C ILE A 347 -0.52 -8.04 -19.39
N ALA A 348 -1.31 -7.86 -18.32
CA ALA A 348 -1.70 -6.55 -17.81
C ALA A 348 -0.49 -5.71 -17.37
N VAL A 349 0.45 -6.30 -16.64
CA VAL A 349 1.65 -5.60 -16.15
C VAL A 349 2.56 -5.22 -17.31
N CYS A 350 2.83 -6.13 -18.26
CA CYS A 350 3.65 -5.82 -19.43
C CYS A 350 3.02 -4.71 -20.30
N LEU A 351 1.70 -4.74 -20.53
CA LEU A 351 1.01 -3.70 -21.27
C LEU A 351 1.12 -2.33 -20.58
N GLU A 352 0.84 -2.22 -19.29
CA GLU A 352 0.95 -0.93 -18.56
C GLU A 352 2.42 -0.45 -18.44
N VAL A 353 3.40 -1.36 -18.34
CA VAL A 353 4.82 -0.97 -18.35
C VAL A 353 5.23 -0.40 -19.72
N HIS A 354 4.89 -1.07 -20.83
CA HIS A 354 5.22 -0.62 -22.18
C HIS A 354 4.46 0.64 -22.62
N THR A 355 3.16 0.72 -22.33
CA THR A 355 2.29 1.80 -22.85
C THR A 355 2.21 3.02 -21.94
N ARG A 356 2.53 2.89 -20.64
CA ARG A 356 2.52 4.01 -19.68
C ARG A 356 3.89 4.26 -19.07
N LEU A 357 4.41 3.32 -18.29
CA LEU A 357 5.52 3.62 -17.39
C LEU A 357 6.82 3.99 -18.12
N LEU A 358 7.26 3.19 -19.09
CA LEU A 358 8.50 3.46 -19.82
C LEU A 358 8.41 4.78 -20.62
N PRO A 359 7.32 5.07 -21.37
CA PRO A 359 7.09 6.39 -21.97
C PRO A 359 7.11 7.54 -20.95
N SER A 360 6.42 7.40 -19.81
CA SER A 360 6.36 8.43 -18.77
C SER A 360 7.72 8.74 -18.13
N LEU A 361 8.53 7.71 -17.86
CA LEU A 361 9.90 7.88 -17.38
C LEU A 361 10.78 8.55 -18.44
N GLN A 362 10.60 8.19 -19.71
CA GLN A 362 11.35 8.77 -20.83
C GLN A 362 10.99 10.25 -21.07
N VAL A 363 9.73 10.66 -20.84
CA VAL A 363 9.32 12.08 -20.79
C VAL A 363 10.08 12.80 -19.68
N LEU A 364 10.03 12.31 -18.44
CA LEU A 364 10.72 12.95 -17.31
C LEU A 364 12.24 13.01 -17.51
N LYS A 365 12.86 11.93 -18.01
CA LYS A 365 14.30 11.89 -18.35
C LYS A 365 14.66 13.00 -19.32
N ASN A 366 13.90 13.16 -20.39
CA ASN A 366 14.16 14.18 -21.42
C ASN A 366 13.95 15.61 -20.89
N THR A 367 12.93 15.84 -20.05
CA THR A 367 12.73 17.16 -19.43
C THR A 367 13.84 17.50 -18.44
N LEU A 368 14.32 16.55 -17.64
CA LEU A 368 15.48 16.73 -16.77
C LEU A 368 16.77 16.97 -17.57
N LEU A 369 16.96 16.27 -18.68
CA LEU A 369 18.12 16.45 -19.56
C LEU A 369 18.13 17.84 -20.21
N ALA A 370 16.99 18.31 -20.71
CA ALA A 370 16.88 19.67 -21.23
C ALA A 370 17.27 20.72 -20.17
N LYS A 371 16.86 20.53 -18.91
CA LYS A 371 17.24 21.41 -17.79
C LYS A 371 18.72 21.26 -17.40
N SER A 372 19.28 20.05 -17.46
CA SER A 372 20.71 19.81 -17.25
C SER A 372 21.57 20.62 -18.24
N GLU A 373 21.19 20.62 -19.52
CA GLU A 373 21.89 21.39 -20.57
C GLU A 373 21.64 22.91 -20.45
N GLU A 374 20.42 23.33 -20.12
CA GLU A 374 20.06 24.74 -19.85
C GLU A 374 20.88 25.33 -18.69
N PHE A 375 21.22 24.51 -17.69
CA PHE A 375 21.89 24.93 -16.45
C PHE A 375 23.39 24.60 -16.39
N LYS A 376 23.97 24.07 -17.48
CA LYS A 376 25.34 23.54 -17.51
C LYS A 376 26.42 24.53 -17.06
N ASP A 377 26.23 25.82 -17.35
CA ASP A 377 27.19 26.90 -17.07
C ASP A 377 26.93 27.62 -15.74
N ILE A 378 25.87 27.25 -14.99
CA ILE A 378 25.44 27.95 -13.77
C ILE A 378 26.15 27.33 -12.56
N VAL A 379 27.27 27.94 -12.14
CA VAL A 379 28.02 27.51 -10.96
C VAL A 379 27.25 27.87 -9.67
N LYS A 380 27.11 26.90 -8.77
CA LYS A 380 26.48 27.04 -7.45
C LYS A 380 27.33 26.40 -6.37
N ILE A 381 27.00 26.69 -5.10
CA ILE A 381 27.62 26.02 -3.97
C ILE A 381 27.13 24.56 -3.87
N GLY A 382 28.06 23.63 -3.68
CA GLY A 382 27.71 22.24 -3.38
C GLY A 382 27.19 22.11 -1.95
N ARG A 383 26.44 21.02 -1.67
CA ARG A 383 26.05 20.68 -0.31
C ARG A 383 26.27 19.20 0.00
N THR A 384 27.03 18.93 1.06
CA THR A 384 27.19 17.59 1.63
C THR A 384 26.87 17.67 3.12
N HIS A 385 26.17 16.67 3.67
CA HIS A 385 25.64 16.73 5.05
C HIS A 385 24.79 17.99 5.35
N CYS A 386 24.15 18.56 4.32
CA CYS A 386 23.46 19.85 4.35
C CYS A 386 24.33 21.07 4.74
N GLN A 387 25.66 20.93 4.74
CA GLN A 387 26.61 22.02 4.89
C GLN A 387 27.10 22.49 3.51
N ASP A 388 27.58 23.73 3.41
CA ASP A 388 28.27 24.23 2.23
C ASP A 388 29.50 23.37 1.91
N ALA A 389 29.72 23.12 0.61
CA ALA A 389 30.83 22.34 0.09
C ALA A 389 31.43 23.04 -1.16
N THR A 390 32.43 22.42 -1.79
CA THR A 390 33.03 22.89 -3.06
C THR A 390 31.97 23.08 -4.15
N PRO A 391 32.17 24.01 -5.10
CA PRO A 391 31.20 24.30 -6.14
C PRO A 391 30.99 23.14 -7.12
N LEU A 392 29.82 23.15 -7.76
CA LEU A 392 29.48 22.38 -8.96
C LEU A 392 28.51 23.22 -9.81
N THR A 393 28.22 22.82 -11.05
CA THR A 393 27.15 23.48 -11.81
C THR A 393 25.78 22.89 -11.51
N LEU A 394 24.74 23.71 -11.62
CA LEU A 394 23.34 23.26 -11.50
C LEU A 394 23.01 22.23 -12.61
N GLY A 395 23.65 22.32 -13.77
CA GLY A 395 23.61 21.27 -14.79
C GLY A 395 24.27 19.95 -14.35
N GLN A 396 25.44 19.98 -13.70
CA GLN A 396 26.05 18.78 -13.12
C GLN A 396 25.12 18.13 -12.08
N GLU A 397 24.46 18.93 -11.23
CA GLU A 397 23.47 18.45 -10.25
C GLU A 397 22.26 17.78 -10.93
N PHE A 398 21.70 18.40 -11.98
CA PHE A 398 20.59 17.84 -12.75
C PHE A 398 20.99 16.60 -13.59
N SER A 399 22.23 16.51 -14.04
CA SER A 399 22.74 15.35 -14.79
C SER A 399 22.65 14.05 -13.97
N ALA A 400 22.86 14.13 -12.65
CA ALA A 400 22.67 13.00 -11.75
C ALA A 400 21.21 12.54 -11.73
N TYR A 401 20.25 13.46 -11.77
CA TYR A 401 18.81 13.13 -11.81
C TYR A 401 18.44 12.43 -13.12
N VAL A 402 19.01 12.85 -14.26
CA VAL A 402 18.85 12.19 -15.56
C VAL A 402 19.30 10.73 -15.48
N VAL A 403 20.52 10.48 -14.99
CA VAL A 403 21.10 9.13 -14.85
C VAL A 403 20.29 8.27 -13.86
N GLN A 404 19.76 8.85 -12.78
CA GLN A 404 18.89 8.14 -11.85
C GLN A 404 17.60 7.62 -12.50
N ILE A 405 16.99 8.38 -13.42
CA ILE A 405 15.81 7.95 -14.20
C ILE A 405 16.19 6.97 -15.31
N GLU A 406 17.33 7.18 -15.98
CA GLU A 406 17.85 6.27 -17.01
C GLU A 406 18.11 4.86 -16.48
N TYR A 407 18.82 4.75 -15.35
CA TYR A 407 19.00 3.47 -14.67
C TYR A 407 17.69 2.92 -14.09
N GLY A 408 16.69 3.77 -13.82
CA GLY A 408 15.33 3.34 -13.50
C GLY A 408 14.67 2.58 -14.67
N ILE A 409 14.68 3.20 -15.86
CA ILE A 409 14.20 2.59 -17.11
C ILE A 409 14.91 1.27 -17.37
N GLN A 410 16.26 1.25 -17.31
CA GLN A 410 17.03 0.03 -17.56
C GLN A 410 16.70 -1.10 -16.57
N ARG A 411 16.55 -0.79 -15.26
CA ARG A 411 16.18 -1.78 -14.24
C ARG A 411 14.82 -2.42 -14.54
N VAL A 412 13.80 -1.64 -14.87
CA VAL A 412 12.47 -2.18 -15.23
C VAL A 412 12.54 -2.99 -16.51
N SER A 413 13.22 -2.50 -17.55
CA SER A 413 13.39 -3.24 -18.80
C SER A 413 14.08 -4.61 -18.60
N ASN A 414 15.01 -4.71 -17.65
CA ASN A 414 15.71 -5.95 -17.32
C ASN A 414 14.80 -7.01 -16.65
N THR A 415 13.68 -6.65 -16.01
CA THR A 415 12.75 -7.63 -15.40
C THR A 415 11.76 -8.20 -16.42
N LEU A 416 11.46 -7.43 -17.48
CA LEU A 416 10.45 -7.79 -18.50
C LEU A 416 10.60 -9.20 -19.11
N PRO A 417 11.80 -9.75 -19.39
CA PRO A 417 11.92 -11.07 -19.99
C PRO A 417 11.25 -12.19 -19.17
N ARG A 418 11.19 -12.09 -17.84
CA ARG A 418 10.47 -13.05 -16.98
C ARG A 418 8.95 -12.80 -16.95
N LEU A 419 8.52 -11.54 -16.98
CA LEU A 419 7.10 -11.18 -17.13
C LEU A 419 6.52 -11.57 -18.50
N TYR A 420 7.36 -11.79 -19.51
CA TYR A 420 6.92 -12.32 -20.80
C TYR A 420 6.61 -13.83 -20.78
N GLU A 421 6.97 -14.56 -19.72
CA GLU A 421 6.65 -15.99 -19.59
C GLU A 421 5.23 -16.18 -19.06
N LEU A 422 4.39 -16.89 -19.80
CA LEU A 422 2.97 -17.08 -19.52
C LEU A 422 2.67 -18.47 -18.95
N ALA A 423 1.82 -18.52 -17.93
CA ALA A 423 1.43 -19.75 -17.24
C ALA A 423 0.42 -20.62 -18.03
N ALA A 424 -0.27 -20.05 -19.02
CA ALA A 424 -1.31 -20.74 -19.81
C ALA A 424 -0.82 -22.08 -20.37
N GLY A 425 -1.65 -23.11 -20.22
CA GLY A 425 -1.31 -24.50 -20.49
C GLY A 425 -0.75 -25.25 -19.28
N GLY A 426 -0.48 -24.59 -18.14
CA GLY A 426 -0.16 -25.26 -16.87
C GLY A 426 -1.38 -25.92 -16.21
N THR A 427 -2.58 -25.53 -16.59
CA THR A 427 -3.87 -26.02 -16.10
C THR A 427 -4.03 -25.92 -14.57
N ALA A 428 -4.31 -27.03 -13.87
CA ALA A 428 -4.66 -27.00 -12.44
C ALA A 428 -3.44 -26.86 -11.52
N VAL A 429 -2.36 -27.59 -11.84
CA VAL A 429 -1.20 -27.82 -10.96
C VAL A 429 0.16 -27.81 -11.70
N GLY A 430 0.19 -27.34 -12.95
CA GLY A 430 1.42 -27.22 -13.76
C GLY A 430 1.64 -28.36 -14.76
N THR A 431 0.90 -29.46 -14.65
CA THR A 431 1.08 -30.66 -15.49
C THR A 431 0.51 -30.57 -16.91
N GLY A 432 -0.36 -29.59 -17.20
CA GLY A 432 -1.08 -29.53 -18.46
C GLY A 432 -2.22 -30.56 -18.60
N LEU A 433 -2.61 -31.24 -17.51
CA LEU A 433 -3.74 -32.17 -17.54
C LEU A 433 -5.01 -31.46 -18.05
N ASN A 434 -5.71 -32.09 -18.99
CA ASN A 434 -6.91 -31.60 -19.68
C ASN A 434 -6.72 -30.37 -20.61
N THR A 435 -5.48 -29.99 -20.96
CA THR A 435 -5.21 -29.14 -22.14
C THR A 435 -4.71 -29.97 -23.33
N ARG A 436 -4.32 -29.33 -24.43
CA ARG A 436 -3.81 -29.98 -25.66
C ARG A 436 -2.32 -29.71 -25.85
N ILE A 437 -1.59 -30.70 -26.35
CA ILE A 437 -0.18 -30.51 -26.75
C ILE A 437 -0.11 -29.42 -27.83
N GLY A 438 0.78 -28.44 -27.64
CA GLY A 438 0.91 -27.27 -28.50
C GLY A 438 0.01 -26.08 -28.15
N PHE A 439 -0.99 -26.23 -27.26
CA PHE A 439 -1.88 -25.11 -26.88
C PHE A 439 -1.10 -24.01 -26.16
N ALA A 440 -0.20 -24.38 -25.24
CA ALA A 440 0.56 -23.45 -24.41
C ALA A 440 1.48 -22.55 -25.24
N GLU A 441 2.11 -23.10 -26.27
CA GLU A 441 3.00 -22.41 -27.21
C GLU A 441 2.19 -21.53 -28.17
N LYS A 442 1.12 -22.08 -28.77
CA LYS A 442 0.27 -21.36 -29.73
C LYS A 442 -0.45 -20.18 -29.09
N VAL A 443 -1.04 -20.34 -27.90
CA VAL A 443 -1.76 -19.25 -27.22
C VAL A 443 -0.79 -18.13 -26.82
N ALA A 444 0.40 -18.45 -26.33
CA ALA A 444 1.42 -17.45 -26.02
C ALA A 444 1.91 -16.72 -27.28
N SER A 445 2.16 -17.45 -28.38
CA SER A 445 2.51 -16.86 -29.68
C SER A 445 1.40 -15.94 -30.21
N LYS A 446 0.14 -16.34 -30.09
CA LYS A 446 -1.01 -15.54 -30.53
C LYS A 446 -1.22 -14.28 -29.68
N ILE A 447 -0.98 -14.37 -28.37
CA ILE A 447 -0.97 -13.20 -27.46
C ILE A 447 0.18 -12.26 -27.83
N ALA A 448 1.37 -12.79 -28.16
CA ALA A 448 2.50 -11.98 -28.61
C ALA A 448 2.22 -11.28 -29.95
N GLU A 449 1.62 -12.00 -30.91
CA GLU A 449 1.19 -11.45 -32.20
C GLU A 449 0.16 -10.33 -32.02
N TYR A 450 -0.83 -10.51 -31.15
CA TYR A 450 -1.87 -9.52 -30.90
C TYR A 450 -1.33 -8.26 -30.20
N THR A 451 -0.56 -8.45 -29.13
CA THR A 451 -0.05 -7.34 -28.28
C THR A 451 1.21 -6.66 -28.81
N LYS A 452 1.92 -7.27 -29.77
CA LYS A 452 3.27 -6.88 -30.24
C LYS A 452 4.34 -6.88 -29.13
N ILE A 453 4.08 -7.56 -28.01
CA ILE A 453 5.02 -7.81 -26.92
C ILE A 453 5.52 -9.26 -27.04
N PRO A 454 6.82 -9.57 -26.85
CA PRO A 454 7.38 -10.91 -27.09
C PRO A 454 7.07 -11.92 -25.97
N PHE A 455 5.78 -12.13 -25.70
CA PHE A 455 5.30 -13.18 -24.81
C PHE A 455 5.67 -14.57 -25.33
N ARG A 456 5.92 -15.49 -24.40
CA ARG A 456 6.21 -16.90 -24.67
C ARG A 456 5.62 -17.77 -23.57
N THR A 457 5.45 -19.05 -23.85
CA THR A 457 5.02 -19.98 -22.80
C THR A 457 6.11 -20.13 -21.74
N SER A 458 5.75 -20.22 -20.46
CA SER A 458 6.73 -20.43 -19.39
C SER A 458 7.46 -21.76 -19.56
N SER A 459 8.77 -21.73 -19.34
CA SER A 459 9.64 -22.91 -19.37
C SER A 459 9.34 -23.92 -18.25
N ASN A 460 8.73 -23.48 -17.15
CA ASN A 460 8.32 -24.33 -16.04
C ASN A 460 6.96 -23.88 -15.47
N LYS A 461 5.91 -24.64 -15.80
CA LYS A 461 4.54 -24.32 -15.36
C LYS A 461 4.29 -24.53 -13.86
N PHE A 462 5.13 -25.29 -13.15
CA PHE A 462 5.02 -25.43 -11.70
C PHE A 462 5.46 -24.14 -11.01
N GLU A 463 6.60 -23.58 -11.41
CA GLU A 463 7.07 -22.27 -10.92
C GLU A 463 6.01 -21.18 -11.13
N SER A 464 5.50 -21.04 -12.36
CA SER A 464 4.63 -19.91 -12.72
C SER A 464 3.20 -20.00 -12.15
N LEU A 465 2.88 -21.09 -11.43
CA LEU A 465 1.66 -21.26 -10.65
C LEU A 465 1.94 -21.17 -9.14
N ALA A 466 2.99 -21.84 -8.66
CA ALA A 466 3.39 -21.94 -7.26
C ALA A 466 4.04 -20.66 -6.70
N ALA A 467 4.64 -19.84 -7.56
CA ALA A 467 5.35 -18.60 -7.22
C ALA A 467 4.91 -17.45 -8.15
N HIS A 468 5.37 -16.23 -7.82
CA HIS A 468 5.14 -15.01 -8.60
C HIS A 468 6.37 -14.09 -8.56
N ASP A 469 7.54 -14.70 -8.63
CA ASP A 469 8.81 -14.01 -8.35
C ASP A 469 9.14 -12.96 -9.41
N ALA A 470 8.69 -13.16 -10.66
CA ALA A 470 8.78 -12.14 -11.72
C ALA A 470 8.05 -10.82 -11.34
N LEU A 471 6.94 -10.89 -10.60
CA LEU A 471 6.23 -9.70 -10.11
C LEU A 471 6.93 -9.07 -8.89
N VAL A 472 7.58 -9.88 -8.05
CA VAL A 472 8.41 -9.41 -6.93
C VAL A 472 9.67 -8.69 -7.47
N GLU A 473 10.35 -9.27 -8.45
CA GLU A 473 11.50 -8.68 -9.16
C GLU A 473 11.12 -7.35 -9.83
N ALA A 474 10.06 -7.36 -10.64
CA ALA A 474 9.56 -6.17 -11.32
C ALA A 474 9.20 -5.05 -10.34
N HIS A 475 8.50 -5.38 -9.24
CA HIS A 475 8.17 -4.37 -8.24
C HIS A 475 9.41 -3.89 -7.45
N GLY A 476 10.41 -4.74 -7.25
CA GLY A 476 11.72 -4.32 -6.74
C GLY A 476 12.36 -3.22 -7.58
N ALA A 477 12.27 -3.32 -8.91
CA ALA A 477 12.72 -2.26 -9.82
C ALA A 477 11.88 -0.97 -9.68
N LEU A 478 10.54 -1.08 -9.55
CA LEU A 478 9.66 0.07 -9.27
C LEU A 478 9.99 0.76 -7.93
N ASN A 479 10.33 -0.02 -6.90
CA ASN A 479 10.76 0.49 -5.61
C ASN A 479 12.08 1.28 -5.71
N VAL A 480 13.04 0.84 -6.53
CA VAL A 480 14.27 1.62 -6.79
C VAL A 480 13.95 2.94 -7.51
N ILE A 481 13.01 2.94 -8.47
CA ILE A 481 12.54 4.19 -9.11
C ILE A 481 11.91 5.13 -8.08
N ALA A 482 11.08 4.61 -7.17
CA ALA A 482 10.48 5.41 -6.10
C ALA A 482 11.52 6.05 -5.18
N VAL A 483 12.60 5.33 -4.83
CA VAL A 483 13.75 5.90 -4.08
C VAL A 483 14.42 7.03 -4.86
N SER A 484 14.67 6.85 -6.17
CA SER A 484 15.23 7.91 -7.02
C SER A 484 14.32 9.15 -7.10
N LEU A 485 13.02 8.97 -7.35
CA LEU A 485 12.05 10.06 -7.46
C LEU A 485 11.88 10.80 -6.14
N MET A 486 11.86 10.09 -5.00
CA MET A 486 11.86 10.69 -3.66
C MET A 486 13.05 11.64 -3.49
N LYS A 487 14.26 11.22 -3.87
CA LYS A 487 15.46 12.07 -3.84
C LYS A 487 15.35 13.29 -4.77
N ILE A 488 14.98 13.08 -6.04
CA ILE A 488 14.90 14.17 -7.03
C ILE A 488 13.86 15.23 -6.63
N ALA A 489 12.66 14.82 -6.23
CA ALA A 489 11.59 15.73 -5.81
C ALA A 489 11.94 16.46 -4.50
N ASN A 490 12.65 15.81 -3.57
CA ASN A 490 13.11 16.45 -2.34
C ASN A 490 14.16 17.54 -2.59
N ASP A 491 15.11 17.32 -3.50
CA ASP A 491 16.09 18.36 -3.85
C ASP A 491 15.41 19.55 -4.52
N VAL A 492 14.56 19.32 -5.53
CA VAL A 492 13.82 20.42 -6.20
C VAL A 492 13.04 21.24 -5.18
N ARG A 493 12.34 20.57 -4.23
CA ARG A 493 11.63 21.22 -3.11
C ARG A 493 12.53 22.03 -2.19
N LEU A 494 13.74 21.55 -1.87
CA LEU A 494 14.68 22.25 -1.00
C LEU A 494 15.34 23.43 -1.71
N LEU A 495 15.80 23.22 -2.95
CA LEU A 495 16.40 24.26 -3.80
C LEU A 495 15.41 25.41 -4.08
N SER A 496 14.11 25.10 -4.19
CA SER A 496 13.03 26.09 -4.37
C SER A 496 12.46 26.67 -3.07
N SER A 497 13.01 26.32 -1.90
CA SER A 497 12.51 26.83 -0.61
C SER A 497 12.78 28.33 -0.46
N GLY A 498 11.76 29.12 -0.13
CA GLY A 498 11.87 30.58 -0.14
C GLY A 498 10.55 31.32 0.15
N PRO A 499 10.39 32.57 -0.30
CA PRO A 499 11.30 33.32 -1.18
C PRO A 499 12.50 33.96 -0.47
N ARG A 500 12.51 34.07 0.87
CA ARG A 500 13.57 34.78 1.62
C ARG A 500 14.25 34.00 2.75
N CYS A 501 13.59 32.98 3.30
CA CYS A 501 14.06 32.25 4.50
C CYS A 501 14.40 30.77 4.19
N GLY A 502 14.77 30.48 2.94
CA GLY A 502 15.19 29.15 2.48
C GLY A 502 16.44 29.24 1.61
N ILE A 503 16.69 28.21 0.81
CA ILE A 503 17.84 28.18 -0.12
C ILE A 503 17.61 29.18 -1.26
N GLY A 504 16.50 29.03 -2.01
CA GLY A 504 16.07 29.94 -3.07
C GLY A 504 16.96 29.96 -4.31
N GLU A 505 17.69 28.87 -4.60
CA GLU A 505 18.56 28.74 -5.78
C GLU A 505 17.76 28.55 -7.07
N ILE A 506 16.57 27.95 -7.00
CA ILE A 506 15.65 27.83 -8.14
C ILE A 506 14.27 28.36 -7.80
N SER A 507 13.51 28.67 -8.83
CA SER A 507 12.07 28.93 -8.78
C SER A 507 11.33 27.84 -9.56
N ILE A 508 10.10 27.56 -9.15
CA ILE A 508 9.21 26.56 -9.74
C ILE A 508 7.90 27.23 -10.19
N PRO A 509 7.15 26.64 -11.15
CA PRO A 509 5.86 27.18 -11.58
C PRO A 509 4.82 27.26 -10.46
N GLU A 510 4.04 28.35 -10.46
CA GLU A 510 2.82 28.49 -9.66
C GLU A 510 1.64 27.93 -10.48
N ASN A 511 1.13 26.75 -10.11
CA ASN A 511 0.02 26.09 -10.81
C ASN A 511 -1.33 26.32 -10.12
N GLU A 512 -1.32 26.38 -8.80
CA GLU A 512 -2.49 26.65 -7.96
C GLU A 512 -2.45 28.11 -7.46
N PRO A 513 -3.58 28.84 -7.43
CA PRO A 513 -3.57 30.26 -7.10
C PRO A 513 -3.10 30.52 -5.66
N GLY A 514 -1.97 31.21 -5.52
CA GLY A 514 -1.51 31.74 -4.24
C GLY A 514 -2.45 32.82 -3.69
N SER A 515 -2.33 33.10 -2.39
CA SER A 515 -3.01 34.26 -1.81
C SER A 515 -2.31 35.53 -2.26
N SER A 516 -3.05 36.52 -2.77
CA SER A 516 -2.52 37.79 -3.26
C SER A 516 -1.74 38.61 -2.21
N ILE A 517 -1.91 38.31 -0.91
CA ILE A 517 -1.15 38.91 0.19
C ILE A 517 0.23 38.26 0.43
N MET A 518 0.53 37.13 -0.23
CA MET A 518 1.79 36.36 -0.09
C MET A 518 2.57 36.26 -1.43
N PRO A 519 2.98 37.38 -2.04
CA PRO A 519 3.71 37.35 -3.31
C PRO A 519 5.03 36.57 -3.21
N GLY A 520 5.31 35.73 -4.21
CA GLY A 520 6.51 34.90 -4.28
C GLY A 520 6.48 33.64 -3.41
N LYS A 521 5.37 33.35 -2.70
CA LYS A 521 5.17 32.07 -2.02
C LYS A 521 4.58 31.05 -3.00
N VAL A 522 5.43 30.19 -3.55
CA VAL A 522 5.00 29.06 -4.39
C VAL A 522 5.22 27.75 -3.61
N ASN A 523 4.14 27.01 -3.36
CA ASN A 523 4.23 25.70 -2.71
C ASN A 523 4.66 24.63 -3.74
N PRO A 524 5.57 23.70 -3.40
CA PRO A 524 6.07 22.67 -4.32
C PRO A 524 5.11 21.46 -4.42
N THR A 525 3.83 21.72 -4.73
CA THR A 525 2.72 20.75 -4.74
C THR A 525 2.99 19.51 -5.59
N GLN A 526 3.64 19.67 -6.76
CA GLN A 526 4.05 18.55 -7.61
C GLN A 526 5.17 17.70 -6.98
N CYS A 527 6.10 18.30 -6.23
CA CYS A 527 7.11 17.55 -5.49
C CYS A 527 6.46 16.76 -4.34
N GLU A 528 5.52 17.37 -3.62
CA GLU A 528 4.74 16.73 -2.56
C GLU A 528 4.00 15.50 -3.10
N ALA A 529 3.28 15.64 -4.22
CA ALA A 529 2.60 14.53 -4.89
C ALA A 529 3.55 13.37 -5.28
N VAL A 530 4.70 13.67 -5.89
CA VAL A 530 5.72 12.66 -6.23
C VAL A 530 6.26 11.94 -4.98
N THR A 531 6.53 12.68 -3.89
CA THR A 531 7.02 12.06 -2.65
C THR A 531 5.97 11.17 -1.96
N MET A 532 4.68 11.53 -2.02
CA MET A 532 3.59 10.66 -1.55
C MET A 532 3.46 9.39 -2.41
N VAL A 533 3.54 9.52 -3.73
CA VAL A 533 3.56 8.36 -4.65
C VAL A 533 4.74 7.43 -4.35
N ALA A 534 5.95 7.98 -4.17
CA ALA A 534 7.12 7.20 -3.85
C ALA A 534 6.95 6.41 -2.53
N ALA A 535 6.39 7.03 -1.49
CA ALA A 535 6.08 6.35 -0.23
C ALA A 535 5.03 5.23 -0.41
N GLN A 536 3.98 5.45 -1.21
CA GLN A 536 2.97 4.44 -1.52
C GLN A 536 3.59 3.23 -2.24
N VAL A 537 4.48 3.45 -3.21
CA VAL A 537 5.19 2.37 -3.92
C VAL A 537 6.05 1.55 -2.96
N MET A 538 6.76 2.17 -2.01
CA MET A 538 7.53 1.44 -0.99
C MET A 538 6.64 0.57 -0.09
N GLY A 539 5.45 1.07 0.28
CA GLY A 539 4.43 0.29 0.98
C GLY A 539 3.92 -0.91 0.16
N ASN A 540 3.57 -0.66 -1.11
CA ASN A 540 3.13 -1.69 -2.07
C ASN A 540 4.19 -2.78 -2.25
N ASN A 541 5.47 -2.42 -2.28
CA ASN A 541 6.58 -3.37 -2.38
C ASN A 541 6.57 -4.37 -1.22
N THR A 542 6.34 -3.88 0.00
CA THR A 542 6.26 -4.73 1.20
C THR A 542 5.08 -5.70 1.11
N ALA A 543 3.90 -5.23 0.66
CA ALA A 543 2.74 -6.10 0.46
C ALA A 543 2.99 -7.20 -0.59
N ILE A 544 3.64 -6.85 -1.70
CA ILE A 544 3.98 -7.81 -2.77
C ILE A 544 5.03 -8.82 -2.30
N SER A 545 6.05 -8.40 -1.55
CA SER A 545 7.03 -9.34 -0.97
C SER A 545 6.37 -10.35 -0.03
N VAL A 546 5.42 -9.91 0.81
CA VAL A 546 4.64 -10.81 1.68
C VAL A 546 3.79 -11.77 0.83
N GLY A 547 3.08 -11.27 -0.18
CA GLY A 547 2.25 -12.10 -1.07
C GLY A 547 3.06 -13.14 -1.86
N GLY A 548 4.22 -12.75 -2.40
CA GLY A 548 5.13 -13.66 -3.10
C GLY A 548 5.64 -14.78 -2.19
N SER A 549 6.02 -14.44 -0.95
CA SER A 549 6.44 -15.42 0.06
C SER A 549 5.33 -16.36 0.55
N GLY A 550 4.06 -16.06 0.26
CA GLY A 550 2.88 -16.82 0.69
C GLY A 550 2.47 -17.99 -0.22
N GLY A 551 3.38 -18.49 -1.05
CA GLY A 551 3.15 -19.67 -1.90
C GLY A 551 2.99 -20.97 -1.10
N HIS A 552 2.07 -21.85 -1.51
CA HIS A 552 1.87 -23.14 -0.87
C HIS A 552 1.74 -24.24 -1.95
N PHE A 553 2.67 -25.20 -1.93
CA PHE A 553 2.70 -26.33 -2.87
C PHE A 553 2.59 -25.83 -4.33
N GLU A 554 1.64 -26.34 -5.12
CA GLU A 554 1.53 -26.04 -6.56
C GLU A 554 0.86 -24.68 -6.88
N LEU A 555 0.44 -23.87 -5.89
CA LEU A 555 -0.26 -22.61 -6.15
C LEU A 555 0.01 -21.49 -5.12
N ASN A 556 0.52 -20.35 -5.58
CA ASN A 556 0.45 -19.10 -4.80
C ASN A 556 -0.97 -18.52 -4.87
N CYS A 557 -1.59 -18.31 -3.70
CA CYS A 557 -2.96 -17.79 -3.56
C CYS A 557 -3.03 -16.32 -3.08
N TYR A 558 -2.06 -15.50 -3.45
CA TYR A 558 -2.07 -14.04 -3.22
C TYR A 558 -2.20 -13.25 -4.54
N LYS A 559 -2.57 -13.93 -5.63
CA LYS A 559 -2.47 -13.43 -7.01
C LYS A 559 -3.17 -12.06 -7.24
N PRO A 560 -4.44 -11.86 -6.84
CA PRO A 560 -5.13 -10.56 -7.01
C PRO A 560 -4.45 -9.39 -6.31
N MET A 561 -4.02 -9.59 -5.06
CA MET A 561 -3.40 -8.54 -4.25
C MET A 561 -2.03 -8.15 -4.82
N MET A 562 -1.24 -9.12 -5.28
CA MET A 562 0.05 -8.85 -5.91
C MET A 562 -0.12 -8.00 -7.17
N VAL A 563 -0.96 -8.42 -8.13
CA VAL A 563 -1.15 -7.68 -9.38
C VAL A 563 -1.78 -6.30 -9.16
N ARG A 564 -2.71 -6.15 -8.19
CA ARG A 564 -3.29 -4.86 -7.82
C ARG A 564 -2.24 -3.85 -7.40
N ASN A 565 -1.32 -4.26 -6.52
CA ASN A 565 -0.27 -3.38 -6.04
C ASN A 565 0.79 -3.08 -7.12
N VAL A 566 1.11 -4.03 -8.00
CA VAL A 566 1.99 -3.77 -9.16
C VAL A 566 1.36 -2.75 -10.10
N LEU A 567 0.12 -2.97 -10.54
CA LEU A 567 -0.58 -2.06 -11.47
C LEU A 567 -0.79 -0.67 -10.85
N GLN A 568 -1.10 -0.58 -9.55
CA GLN A 568 -1.19 0.70 -8.85
C GLN A 568 0.15 1.44 -8.86
N SER A 569 1.27 0.76 -8.55
CA SER A 569 2.60 1.38 -8.56
C SER A 569 3.04 1.81 -9.96
N VAL A 570 2.83 0.98 -10.98
CA VAL A 570 3.08 1.30 -12.40
C VAL A 570 2.28 2.54 -12.83
N ARG A 571 1.00 2.60 -12.44
CA ARG A 571 0.10 3.72 -12.75
C ARG A 571 0.53 5.02 -12.06
N LEU A 572 0.75 4.99 -10.74
CA LEU A 572 1.11 6.16 -9.95
C LEU A 572 2.48 6.72 -10.36
N LEU A 573 3.48 5.86 -10.59
CA LEU A 573 4.79 6.29 -11.08
C LEU A 573 4.68 6.94 -12.47
N GLY A 574 3.99 6.31 -13.41
CA GLY A 574 3.84 6.85 -14.77
C GLY A 574 3.12 8.21 -14.78
N ASP A 575 1.96 8.31 -14.13
CA ASP A 575 1.19 9.55 -14.07
C ASP A 575 1.93 10.66 -13.30
N SER A 576 2.62 10.33 -12.20
CA SER A 576 3.41 11.33 -11.43
C SER A 576 4.64 11.83 -12.18
N CYS A 577 5.35 10.97 -12.94
CA CYS A 577 6.46 11.41 -13.78
C CYS A 577 6.01 12.41 -14.86
N VAL A 578 4.87 12.16 -15.51
CA VAL A 578 4.32 13.07 -16.53
C VAL A 578 3.85 14.39 -15.89
N SER A 579 3.12 14.32 -14.77
CA SER A 579 2.65 15.52 -14.07
C SER A 579 3.82 16.38 -13.57
N PHE A 580 4.83 15.76 -12.96
CA PHE A 580 6.02 16.46 -12.46
C PHE A 580 6.85 17.08 -13.59
N ALA A 581 7.06 16.35 -14.69
CA ALA A 581 7.75 16.88 -15.87
C ALA A 581 7.03 18.12 -16.44
N LYS A 582 5.72 18.02 -16.67
CA LYS A 582 4.89 19.05 -17.31
C LYS A 582 4.63 20.26 -16.40
N ASN A 583 4.28 20.03 -15.14
CA ASN A 583 3.76 21.07 -14.24
C ASN A 583 4.82 21.58 -13.26
N CYS A 584 6.05 21.04 -13.28
CA CYS A 584 7.15 21.52 -12.46
C CYS A 584 8.46 21.64 -13.25
N VAL A 585 9.05 20.51 -13.67
CA VAL A 585 10.45 20.45 -14.15
C VAL A 585 10.69 21.35 -15.36
N VAL A 586 9.80 21.32 -16.36
CA VAL A 586 9.94 22.15 -17.58
C VAL A 586 10.00 23.66 -17.29
N GLY A 587 9.33 24.11 -16.22
CA GLY A 587 9.24 25.51 -15.82
C GLY A 587 10.20 25.92 -14.71
N ILE A 588 11.10 25.04 -14.26
CA ILE A 588 12.17 25.42 -13.31
C ILE A 588 13.02 26.52 -13.93
N ARG A 589 13.31 27.57 -13.15
CA ARG A 589 14.26 28.64 -13.53
C ARG A 589 15.26 28.90 -12.40
N PRO A 590 16.55 29.09 -12.70
CA PRO A 590 17.57 29.45 -11.72
C PRO A 590 17.33 30.88 -11.21
N ASN A 591 17.59 31.12 -9.92
CA ASN A 591 17.64 32.44 -9.34
C ASN A 591 19.10 32.90 -9.34
N THR A 592 19.58 33.36 -10.50
CA THR A 592 20.99 33.66 -10.77
C THR A 592 21.59 34.67 -9.80
N GLU A 593 20.82 35.68 -9.40
CA GLU A 593 21.20 36.70 -8.44
C GLU A 593 21.45 36.08 -7.06
N ARG A 594 20.55 35.20 -6.61
CA ARG A 594 20.69 34.49 -5.33
C ARG A 594 21.82 33.46 -5.36
N ILE A 595 21.98 32.72 -6.45
CA ILE A 595 23.08 31.77 -6.65
C ILE A 595 24.43 32.51 -6.57
N ASN A 596 24.58 33.59 -7.33
CA ASN A 596 25.80 34.39 -7.35
C ASN A 596 26.09 35.07 -6.00
N GLN A 597 25.05 35.52 -5.28
CA GLN A 597 25.21 36.01 -3.91
C GLN A 597 25.80 34.92 -3.01
N LEU A 598 25.14 33.76 -2.93
CA LEU A 598 25.56 32.65 -2.07
C LEU A 598 26.96 32.12 -2.41
N LEU A 599 27.31 32.07 -3.71
CA LEU A 599 28.62 31.63 -4.17
C LEU A 599 29.74 32.58 -3.70
N ASN A 600 29.53 33.90 -3.80
CA ASN A 600 30.51 34.92 -3.42
C ASN A 600 30.58 35.16 -1.89
N GLU A 601 29.50 34.87 -1.16
CA GLU A 601 29.46 34.92 0.30
C GLU A 601 30.02 33.63 0.96
N SER A 602 30.16 32.52 0.21
CA SER A 602 30.60 31.24 0.77
C SER A 602 32.09 31.18 1.10
N LEU A 603 32.41 30.50 2.18
CA LEU A 603 33.78 30.26 2.65
C LEU A 603 34.50 29.13 1.88
N MET A 604 33.80 28.33 1.08
CA MET A 604 34.37 27.12 0.46
C MET A 604 35.30 27.40 -0.72
N LEU A 605 35.20 28.58 -1.34
CA LEU A 605 36.08 29.00 -2.44
C LEU A 605 37.54 29.26 -1.99
N VAL A 606 37.79 29.33 -0.68
CA VAL A 606 39.11 29.64 -0.10
C VAL A 606 40.20 28.64 -0.53
N THR A 607 39.83 27.40 -0.87
CA THR A 607 40.78 26.36 -1.28
C THR A 607 41.50 26.69 -2.59
N ALA A 608 40.92 27.54 -3.44
CA ALA A 608 41.58 28.08 -4.63
C ALA A 608 42.84 28.91 -4.30
N LEU A 609 42.94 29.46 -3.10
CA LEU A 609 44.10 30.26 -2.66
C LEU A 609 45.29 29.40 -2.22
N ASN A 610 45.09 28.11 -1.92
CA ASN A 610 46.13 27.22 -1.41
C ASN A 610 47.43 27.17 -2.26
N PRO A 611 47.38 27.15 -3.61
CA PRO A 611 48.59 27.13 -4.45
C PRO A 611 49.34 28.48 -4.47
N HIS A 612 48.68 29.58 -4.11
CA HIS A 612 49.20 30.95 -4.27
C HIS A 612 49.77 31.51 -2.96
N ILE A 613 49.11 31.26 -1.82
CA ILE A 613 49.49 31.81 -0.51
C ILE A 613 49.75 30.74 0.57
N GLY A 614 49.56 29.46 0.24
CA GLY A 614 49.71 28.33 1.17
C GLY A 614 48.49 28.09 2.07
N TYR A 615 48.34 26.83 2.50
CA TYR A 615 47.20 26.35 3.29
C TYR A 615 46.96 27.15 4.58
N ASP A 616 48.02 27.46 5.35
CA ASP A 616 47.89 28.16 6.63
C ASP A 616 47.32 29.58 6.47
N ASN A 617 47.67 30.27 5.39
CA ASN A 617 47.17 31.62 5.12
C ASN A 617 45.72 31.58 4.59
N ALA A 618 45.39 30.63 3.72
CA ALA A 618 44.00 30.35 3.34
C ALA A 618 43.12 30.03 4.57
N CYS A 619 43.64 29.23 5.51
CA CYS A 619 42.95 28.91 6.76
C CYS A 619 42.73 30.15 7.65
N LYS A 620 43.69 31.09 7.74
CA LYS A 620 43.50 32.37 8.45
C LYS A 620 42.40 33.22 7.81
N ILE A 621 42.35 33.31 6.49
CA ILE A 621 41.31 34.05 5.75
C ILE A 621 39.93 33.49 6.07
N ALA A 622 39.73 32.17 5.92
CA ALA A 622 38.45 31.53 6.20
C ALA A 622 38.02 31.69 7.67
N LYS A 623 38.95 31.56 8.62
CA LYS A 623 38.66 31.76 10.05
C LYS A 623 38.26 33.21 10.36
N LEU A 624 38.95 34.20 9.79
CA LEU A 624 38.61 35.60 10.00
C LEU A 624 37.24 35.94 9.40
N ALA A 625 37.01 35.57 8.13
CA ALA A 625 35.75 35.77 7.44
C ALA A 625 34.56 35.16 8.21
N HIS A 626 34.74 33.95 8.76
CA HIS A 626 33.71 33.32 9.62
C HIS A 626 33.50 34.06 10.95
N GLN A 627 34.57 34.58 11.57
CA GLN A 627 34.50 35.25 12.87
C GLN A 627 33.87 36.64 12.81
N ASP A 628 34.10 37.40 11.75
CA ASP A 628 33.57 38.77 11.60
C ASP A 628 32.42 38.92 10.59
N GLY A 629 32.04 37.82 9.92
CA GLY A 629 30.93 37.79 8.95
C GLY A 629 31.26 38.45 7.61
N SER A 630 32.53 38.70 7.31
CA SER A 630 32.97 39.25 6.03
C SER A 630 33.15 38.18 4.95
N THR A 631 33.24 38.60 3.68
CA THR A 631 33.55 37.68 2.57
C THR A 631 35.02 37.29 2.57
N LEU A 632 35.36 36.18 1.92
CA LEU A 632 36.76 35.74 1.75
C LEU A 632 37.66 36.84 1.16
N LYS A 633 37.16 37.60 0.17
CA LYS A 633 37.89 38.72 -0.43
C LYS A 633 38.17 39.82 0.59
N ALA A 634 37.16 40.23 1.36
CA ALA A 634 37.31 41.26 2.39
C ALA A 634 38.30 40.83 3.51
N ALA A 635 38.20 39.59 3.98
CA ALA A 635 39.11 39.04 4.98
C ALA A 635 40.56 38.92 4.46
N ALA A 636 40.75 38.53 3.20
CA ALA A 636 42.07 38.42 2.58
C ALA A 636 42.78 39.77 2.44
N LEU A 637 42.03 40.82 2.05
CA LEU A 637 42.52 42.20 1.99
C LEU A 637 42.86 42.74 3.39
N LYS A 638 42.00 42.50 4.37
CA LYS A 638 42.18 42.91 5.78
C LYS A 638 43.39 42.24 6.46
N LEU A 639 43.81 41.09 5.97
CA LEU A 639 45.03 40.38 6.41
C LEU A 639 46.27 40.73 5.58
N GLU A 640 46.15 41.61 4.57
CA GLU A 640 47.24 42.02 3.66
C GLU A 640 47.92 40.83 2.94
N LEU A 641 47.18 39.72 2.73
CA LEU A 641 47.71 38.48 2.16
C LEU A 641 47.72 38.45 0.63
N LEU A 642 46.94 39.31 -0.03
CA LEU A 642 46.80 39.43 -1.48
C LEU A 642 46.10 40.75 -1.85
N THR A 643 46.16 41.16 -3.13
CA THR A 643 45.44 42.33 -3.67
C THR A 643 44.03 41.98 -4.19
N PRO A 644 43.14 42.95 -4.44
CA PRO A 644 41.81 42.67 -4.99
C PRO A 644 41.87 41.94 -6.33
N GLU A 645 42.81 42.32 -7.18
CA GLU A 645 43.04 41.76 -8.53
C GLU A 645 43.61 40.34 -8.45
N GLN A 646 44.47 40.07 -7.47
CA GLN A 646 44.96 38.72 -7.19
C GLN A 646 43.82 37.79 -6.72
N PHE A 647 42.93 38.27 -5.85
CA PHE A 647 41.75 37.47 -5.47
C PHE A 647 40.89 37.14 -6.70
N ASP A 648 40.58 38.15 -7.51
CA ASP A 648 39.76 37.99 -8.71
C ASP A 648 40.44 37.10 -9.76
N GLN A 649 41.77 37.11 -9.86
CA GLN A 649 42.50 36.23 -10.77
C GLN A 649 42.59 34.78 -10.28
N TRP A 650 42.77 34.56 -8.97
CA TRP A 650 43.05 33.22 -8.41
C TRP A 650 41.80 32.45 -8.01
N VAL A 651 40.73 33.14 -7.58
CA VAL A 651 39.48 32.52 -7.13
C VAL A 651 38.48 32.50 -8.27
N GLN A 652 38.66 31.55 -9.19
CA GLN A 652 37.79 31.32 -10.35
C GLN A 652 36.92 30.07 -10.12
N PRO A 653 35.62 30.21 -9.76
CA PRO A 653 34.76 29.05 -9.47
C PRO A 653 34.58 28.10 -10.66
N THR A 654 34.69 28.61 -11.88
CA THR A 654 34.69 27.85 -13.14
C THR A 654 35.87 26.89 -13.27
N ASP A 655 37.01 27.20 -12.66
CA ASP A 655 38.19 26.34 -12.62
C ASP A 655 38.12 25.24 -11.55
N MET A 656 37.13 25.28 -10.66
CA MET A 656 36.97 24.37 -9.52
C MET A 656 36.01 23.19 -9.79
N LEU A 657 35.66 22.94 -11.06
CA LEU A 657 34.56 22.05 -11.47
C LEU A 657 34.99 20.64 -11.94
N GLY A 658 36.28 20.30 -11.85
CA GLY A 658 36.82 19.03 -12.31
C GLY A 658 38.29 18.83 -11.95
N PRO A 659 38.86 17.65 -12.27
CA PRO A 659 40.30 17.39 -12.10
C PRO A 659 41.15 18.29 -13.01
N LYS A 660 42.41 18.48 -12.63
CA LYS A 660 43.44 19.26 -13.34
C LYS A 660 44.62 18.35 -13.68
#